data_AF-A0A1G5H9Y1-F1
#
_entry.id   AF-A0A1G5H9Y1-F1
#
_cell.length_a   1.000
_cell.length_b   1.000
_cell.length_c   1.000
_cell.angle_alpha   90.00
_cell.angle_beta   90.00
_cell.angle_gamma   90.00
#
_symmetry.space_group_name_H-M   'P 1'
#
loop_
_entity.id
_entity.type
_entity.pdbx_description
1 polymer ?
#
loop_
_entity_poly.entity_id
_entity_poly.type
_entity_poly.pdbx_seq_one_letter_code
_entity_poly.pdbx_strand_id
1 'polypeptide(L)'
;MKHVMWIRLFLAAVTALSLSACGGSGGGGAAPGPGITLSGVVEDGPVFKSTVYALNRDGSDGLYGPCVTDEKGRFTVTVDAGVDLKSLMLFARGGKDGTTGPDGLNFRGMVMMAPLEMYEGKTRSVVVSPVTTLVGLDVANGSSLSAARTAVAGMLKVSEEKLTARPSVEGGHFHAKTMMLSLVATARRTKGCKGSAFEGLTFSVDGLPDTTDHPELDEAVAVIKGALERGQAPGEVFVRQRLLSCLTDVLDANSPSSSKEDPAFKTRASRLIGDILAAAGGRPIHLESMAPERVIRWVLRTSGIETYDTFLGDTFPVLIGWVRDNTEIASIITPVASKYNIREPLFAGELLGDDNAKRLDYYFNSDASHLYKAEKLIETVRDDTVNDYILERVALGLAEAGFFSEAEPILDTKIFSTWYRAEGLRRLGKSLLEFKERTGSISQETVVGAFEKSEFLYKKKIESVGKAFFDDKDSSGLQCLIKGYRDAGEMDRADTLTDYMEECIAAMSESNKSALPRIIISMEKTAEAYIEEGNEAQAALYPGVMFALAKEVPADDAANPDYPGKEDDPNVVDYYRSKVFYLIRTLEIYGSLYENFGDASYRAGALKAYCVIEELRDTYPFTAEKTELYLANWGIPSLFAIGEDGIALALTDGLASKYRKKVYASQATSKAVAGEDMDGAFAVVDLITDKDPEDEVAFKVDALTYCAANSKVKRIAASLIAKGSHRYSHAVQALERAGGLLDTFTTDDGEINYKIKVQRGYVKLAYLYGLMGKIAEQKANLEKAECQARSTAGALWKVQALCDTAQGWHGLGNNSRVTLCLHDARLTADAVREGEVDATKLAETYYWLMKAYERLGYREDASEVANIYSAKSGLIFDESLTDDQWATGSYGKHDKLLEDQGRNLIKAAKVLIAFERLDNAEALLDSVIATKEAFYDDGECVDLCVGKVSSTADKGCLVYTYACAGAVEKAVDAARSLGVISEINRGVKAVAASLTDRDHFPEKSTYSPKPEHWVAQVDTDGDGLPDFFSPLASPEDIAASGLTLDPDSDGDGIPDTTDTRPLYAD
;
A
#
# COMPACT_ATOMS: atom_id res chain seq x y z
N MET A 1 34.96 29.33 3.96
CA MET A 1 34.92 28.86 2.55
C MET A 1 34.64 27.36 2.44
N LYS A 2 35.46 26.46 3.01
CA LYS A 2 35.22 24.98 2.98
C LYS A 2 33.80 24.56 3.40
N HIS A 3 33.30 25.04 4.55
CA HIS A 3 31.94 24.69 5.00
C HIS A 3 30.82 25.33 4.18
N VAL A 4 31.04 26.50 3.56
CA VAL A 4 30.04 27.20 2.74
C VAL A 4 29.88 26.52 1.38
N MET A 5 30.98 26.04 0.78
CA MET A 5 30.95 25.27 -0.46
C MET A 5 30.25 23.91 -0.24
N TRP A 6 30.50 23.22 0.87
CA TRP A 6 29.86 21.95 1.21
C TRP A 6 28.37 22.09 1.57
N ILE A 7 27.98 23.12 2.32
CA ILE A 7 26.58 23.44 2.61
C ILE A 7 25.83 23.83 1.32
N ARG A 8 26.47 24.57 0.41
CA ARG A 8 25.89 24.93 -0.90
C ARG A 8 25.91 23.79 -1.91
N LEU A 9 26.87 22.86 -1.85
CA LEU A 9 26.83 21.60 -2.60
C LEU A 9 25.66 20.74 -2.12
N PHE A 10 25.39 20.73 -0.82
CA PHE A 10 24.21 20.08 -0.24
C PHE A 10 22.91 20.76 -0.71
N LEU A 11 22.84 22.09 -0.69
CA LEU A 11 21.68 22.88 -1.16
C LEU A 11 21.45 22.80 -2.69
N ALA A 12 22.50 22.90 -3.51
CA ALA A 12 22.40 22.81 -4.97
C ALA A 12 22.08 21.39 -5.44
N ALA A 13 22.49 20.37 -4.66
CA ALA A 13 22.11 18.99 -4.90
C ALA A 13 20.66 18.67 -4.52
N VAL A 14 20.01 19.50 -3.68
CA VAL A 14 18.56 19.49 -3.48
C VAL A 14 17.85 20.08 -4.71
N THR A 15 18.42 21.12 -5.35
CA THR A 15 17.88 21.74 -6.57
C THR A 15 18.13 20.94 -7.86
N ALA A 16 19.22 20.15 -7.93
CA ALA A 16 19.57 19.32 -9.10
C ALA A 16 18.86 17.95 -9.12
N LEU A 17 18.16 17.55 -8.05
CA LEU A 17 17.23 16.40 -8.09
C LEU A 17 15.88 16.77 -8.74
N SER A 18 15.65 18.05 -9.04
CA SER A 18 14.38 18.63 -9.52
C SER A 18 14.20 18.63 -11.04
N LEU A 19 15.22 18.27 -11.83
CA LEU A 19 15.25 18.52 -13.28
C LEU A 19 15.81 17.32 -14.08
N SER A 20 15.27 16.11 -13.86
CA SER A 20 15.53 14.97 -14.74
C SER A 20 14.31 14.67 -15.60
N ALA A 21 14.10 15.49 -16.63
CA ALA A 21 13.23 15.19 -17.76
C ALA A 21 13.99 15.56 -19.04
N CYS A 22 14.62 14.59 -19.70
CA CYS A 22 14.95 14.72 -21.11
C CYS A 22 15.17 13.35 -21.75
N GLY A 23 14.18 12.97 -22.58
CA GLY A 23 14.25 11.92 -23.60
C GLY A 23 12.95 11.10 -23.66
N GLY A 24 11.96 11.35 -24.52
CA GLY A 24 11.72 12.40 -25.52
C GLY A 24 10.58 11.96 -26.45
N SER A 25 9.59 12.83 -26.74
CA SER A 25 9.13 13.23 -28.10
C SER A 25 7.87 14.11 -28.03
N GLY A 26 7.81 15.15 -28.87
CA GLY A 26 6.55 15.74 -29.36
C GLY A 26 5.96 16.94 -28.61
N GLY A 27 6.53 18.14 -28.77
CA GLY A 27 5.85 19.38 -28.38
C GLY A 27 6.55 20.61 -28.94
N GLY A 28 5.97 21.22 -29.97
CA GLY A 28 6.50 22.44 -30.61
C GLY A 28 6.43 23.65 -29.69
N GLY A 29 7.53 23.94 -29.01
CA GLY A 29 7.81 25.20 -28.30
C GLY A 29 9.03 25.87 -28.92
N ALA A 30 9.05 27.21 -28.90
CA ALA A 30 10.04 28.05 -29.57
C ALA A 30 11.51 27.63 -29.34
N ALA A 31 12.34 27.77 -30.39
CA ALA A 31 13.76 27.41 -30.37
C ALA A 31 14.51 28.09 -29.22
N PRO A 32 15.35 27.37 -28.45
CA PRO A 32 16.19 27.97 -27.43
C PRO A 32 17.23 28.88 -28.07
N GLY A 33 17.55 30.01 -27.42
CA GLY A 33 18.63 30.90 -27.83
C GLY A 33 20.01 30.19 -27.85
N PRO A 34 21.05 30.81 -28.43
CA PRO A 34 22.34 30.16 -28.63
C PRO A 34 23.07 29.94 -27.29
N GLY A 35 22.95 28.77 -26.68
CA GLY A 35 23.74 28.34 -25.51
C GLY A 35 25.01 27.58 -25.92
N ILE A 36 25.97 27.45 -25.00
CA ILE A 36 27.15 26.58 -25.18
C ILE A 36 26.77 25.17 -24.72
N THR A 37 26.81 24.21 -25.64
CA THR A 37 26.58 22.79 -25.33
C THR A 37 27.87 22.16 -24.78
N LEU A 38 27.81 21.69 -23.53
CA LEU A 38 28.78 20.80 -22.91
C LEU A 38 28.32 19.36 -23.10
N SER A 39 29.14 18.51 -23.72
CA SER A 39 28.86 17.08 -23.82
C SER A 39 30.08 16.27 -23.41
N GLY A 40 29.83 15.10 -22.85
CA GLY A 40 30.90 14.30 -22.27
C GLY A 40 30.42 12.96 -21.75
N VAL A 41 31.25 12.34 -20.92
CA VAL A 41 30.96 11.08 -20.25
C VAL A 41 31.25 11.17 -18.76
N VAL A 42 30.41 10.54 -17.94
CA VAL A 42 30.74 10.16 -16.57
C VAL A 42 31.24 8.73 -16.61
N GLU A 43 32.48 8.50 -16.17
CA GLU A 43 33.03 7.18 -16.23
C GLU A 43 34.13 6.88 -15.20
N ASP A 44 34.04 5.68 -14.66
CA ASP A 44 35.14 4.85 -14.16
C ASP A 44 35.21 3.54 -14.98
N GLY A 45 34.58 3.59 -16.17
CA GLY A 45 33.61 2.59 -16.59
C GLY A 45 32.25 3.29 -16.84
N PRO A 46 31.46 3.00 -17.90
CA PRO A 46 30.30 3.84 -18.24
C PRO A 46 29.33 3.98 -17.06
N VAL A 47 29.25 5.16 -16.43
CA VAL A 47 28.37 5.36 -15.28
C VAL A 47 27.01 5.84 -15.76
N PHE A 48 26.04 4.94 -15.80
CA PHE A 48 24.68 5.25 -16.27
C PHE A 48 23.77 5.70 -15.11
N LYS A 49 22.71 6.46 -15.42
CA LYS A 49 21.78 7.05 -14.44
C LYS A 49 22.42 8.00 -13.40
N SER A 50 23.59 8.55 -13.68
CA SER A 50 24.21 9.61 -12.87
C SER A 50 23.59 10.97 -13.21
N THR A 51 23.28 11.78 -12.20
CA THR A 51 22.84 13.17 -12.39
C THR A 51 24.04 14.08 -12.59
N VAL A 52 24.11 14.80 -13.72
CA VAL A 52 25.21 15.69 -14.08
C VAL A 52 24.77 17.14 -14.11
N TYR A 53 25.52 18.04 -13.47
CA TYR A 53 25.25 19.49 -13.44
C TYR A 53 26.54 20.29 -13.27
N ALA A 54 26.54 21.58 -13.62
CA ALA A 54 27.68 22.50 -13.48
C ALA A 54 27.37 23.63 -12.49
N LEU A 55 28.39 24.05 -11.73
CA LEU A 55 28.34 25.18 -10.78
C LEU A 55 29.57 26.09 -10.94
N ASN A 56 29.43 27.35 -10.52
CA ASN A 56 30.57 28.27 -10.38
C ASN A 56 31.50 27.82 -9.23
N ARG A 57 32.82 27.89 -9.48
CA ARG A 57 33.88 27.51 -8.53
C ARG A 57 33.93 28.40 -7.29
N ASP A 58 33.55 29.67 -7.43
CA ASP A 58 33.51 30.64 -6.34
C ASP A 58 32.26 30.50 -5.44
N GLY A 59 31.33 29.61 -5.83
CA GLY A 59 30.09 29.35 -5.11
C GLY A 59 28.99 30.40 -5.34
N SER A 60 29.10 31.24 -6.38
CA SER A 60 28.03 32.13 -6.86
C SER A 60 26.90 31.39 -7.59
N ASP A 61 25.71 31.98 -7.66
CA ASP A 61 24.53 31.39 -8.32
C ASP A 61 24.81 31.10 -9.80
N GLY A 62 24.66 29.84 -10.18
CA GLY A 62 24.92 29.35 -11.54
C GLY A 62 24.79 27.84 -11.60
N LEU A 63 23.57 27.32 -11.42
CA LEU A 63 23.26 25.91 -11.66
C LEU A 63 22.94 25.72 -13.15
N TYR A 64 23.78 24.95 -13.83
CA TYR A 64 23.59 24.60 -15.24
C TYR A 64 23.36 23.09 -15.39
N GLY A 65 22.34 22.69 -16.14
CA GLY A 65 21.78 21.34 -15.97
C GLY A 65 20.86 21.31 -14.75
N PRO A 66 20.36 20.15 -14.29
CA PRO A 66 20.89 18.79 -14.42
C PRO A 66 20.43 17.99 -15.66
N CYS A 67 21.17 16.93 -15.99
CA CYS A 67 20.75 15.86 -16.89
C CYS A 67 21.16 14.49 -16.33
N VAL A 68 20.67 13.41 -16.92
CA VAL A 68 20.96 12.03 -16.49
C VAL A 68 21.80 11.33 -17.57
N THR A 69 22.82 10.60 -17.15
CA THR A 69 23.66 9.84 -18.09
C THR A 69 22.95 8.64 -18.71
N ASP A 70 23.21 8.39 -19.99
CA ASP A 70 22.74 7.20 -20.70
C ASP A 70 23.52 5.92 -20.31
N GLU A 71 23.18 4.78 -20.90
CA GLU A 71 23.85 3.47 -20.68
C GLU A 71 25.36 3.49 -21.01
N LYS A 72 25.83 4.47 -21.77
CA LYS A 72 27.25 4.67 -22.12
C LYS A 72 27.90 5.77 -21.29
N GLY A 73 27.24 6.21 -20.22
CA GLY A 73 27.67 7.27 -19.33
C GLY A 73 27.62 8.66 -19.95
N ARG A 74 27.00 8.84 -21.12
CA ARG A 74 27.05 10.11 -21.86
C ARG A 74 26.08 11.12 -21.26
N PHE A 75 26.50 12.38 -21.21
CA PHE A 75 25.68 13.49 -20.79
C PHE A 75 25.76 14.66 -21.78
N THR A 76 24.73 15.52 -21.74
CA THR A 76 24.74 16.83 -22.42
C THR A 76 24.12 17.86 -21.49
N VAL A 77 24.84 18.96 -21.24
CA VAL A 77 24.42 20.10 -20.41
C VAL A 77 24.56 21.37 -21.24
N THR A 78 23.58 22.27 -21.19
CA THR A 78 23.66 23.57 -21.86
C THR A 78 23.95 24.66 -20.83
N VAL A 79 24.91 25.54 -21.12
CA VAL A 79 25.20 26.75 -20.34
C VAL A 79 24.91 28.00 -21.18
N ASP A 80 24.63 29.13 -20.52
CA ASP A 80 24.29 30.37 -21.21
C ASP A 80 25.44 30.92 -22.07
N ALA A 81 25.12 31.58 -23.18
CA ALA A 81 26.12 32.29 -23.98
C ALA A 81 26.71 33.45 -23.17
N GLY A 82 28.02 33.38 -22.90
CA GLY A 82 28.78 34.41 -22.18
C GLY A 82 29.37 33.96 -20.85
N VAL A 83 29.05 32.76 -20.37
CA VAL A 83 29.64 32.18 -19.16
C VAL A 83 31.10 31.82 -19.41
N ASP A 84 32.00 32.24 -18.51
CA ASP A 84 33.41 31.81 -18.54
C ASP A 84 33.50 30.36 -18.07
N LEU A 85 33.71 29.43 -19.00
CA LEU A 85 33.84 28.01 -18.66
C LEU A 85 35.00 27.73 -17.68
N LYS A 86 36.00 28.62 -17.57
CA LYS A 86 37.10 28.46 -16.60
C LYS A 86 36.62 28.67 -15.17
N SER A 87 35.56 29.44 -14.96
CA SER A 87 34.95 29.64 -13.63
C SER A 87 34.05 28.49 -13.19
N LEU A 88 33.83 27.48 -14.04
CA LEU A 88 32.89 26.38 -13.76
C LEU A 88 33.58 25.08 -13.31
N MET A 89 32.81 24.31 -12.56
CA MET A 89 33.07 22.92 -12.17
C MET A 89 31.86 22.06 -12.50
N LEU A 90 32.11 20.94 -13.16
CA LEU A 90 31.07 19.96 -13.49
C LEU A 90 31.03 18.89 -12.39
N PHE A 91 29.83 18.44 -12.03
CA PHE A 91 29.57 17.44 -10.99
C PHE A 91 28.73 16.30 -11.56
N ALA A 92 28.99 15.09 -11.10
CA ALA A 92 28.20 13.90 -11.38
C ALA A 92 27.88 13.18 -10.06
N ARG A 93 26.60 12.95 -9.77
CA ARG A 93 26.12 12.35 -8.52
C ARG A 93 25.35 11.07 -8.79
N GLY A 94 25.68 10.01 -8.03
CA GLY A 94 25.01 8.73 -8.18
C GLY A 94 25.41 7.98 -9.45
N GLY A 95 24.51 7.11 -9.90
CA GLY A 95 24.72 6.23 -11.05
C GLY A 95 25.38 4.90 -10.68
N LYS A 96 25.37 3.99 -11.66
CA LYS A 96 25.97 2.66 -11.56
C LYS A 96 27.03 2.50 -12.66
N ASP A 97 28.17 1.93 -12.35
CA ASP A 97 29.18 1.58 -13.35
C ASP A 97 28.74 0.36 -14.18
N GLY A 98 28.68 0.49 -15.50
CA GLY A 98 28.29 -0.59 -16.41
C GLY A 98 29.41 -1.61 -16.71
N THR A 99 30.65 -1.37 -16.30
CA THR A 99 31.80 -2.25 -16.57
C THR A 99 32.06 -3.28 -15.48
N THR A 100 31.56 -3.06 -14.27
CA THR A 100 31.59 -4.03 -13.15
C THR A 100 30.41 -5.00 -13.16
N GLY A 101 29.56 -4.94 -14.19
CA GLY A 101 28.43 -5.82 -14.41
C GLY A 101 27.11 -5.05 -14.55
N PRO A 102 25.98 -5.75 -14.77
CA PRO A 102 24.65 -5.13 -14.91
C PRO A 102 24.21 -4.35 -13.65
N ASP A 103 24.78 -4.72 -12.48
CA ASP A 103 24.63 -4.05 -11.18
C ASP A 103 25.99 -3.61 -10.63
N GLY A 104 26.83 -3.03 -11.48
CA GLY A 104 28.16 -2.58 -11.07
C GLY A 104 28.16 -1.48 -10.00
N LEU A 105 29.36 -1.06 -9.60
CA LEU A 105 29.62 -0.14 -8.47
C LEU A 105 28.60 0.99 -8.39
N ASN A 106 27.92 1.06 -7.24
CA ASN A 106 26.89 2.03 -6.98
C ASN A 106 27.46 3.32 -6.36
N PHE A 107 27.49 4.38 -7.15
CA PHE A 107 27.97 5.70 -6.74
C PHE A 107 26.90 6.52 -5.99
N ARG A 108 25.79 5.91 -5.53
CA ARG A 108 24.78 6.59 -4.70
C ARG A 108 25.44 7.20 -3.45
N GLY A 109 25.12 8.47 -3.19
CA GLY A 109 25.74 9.23 -2.10
C GLY A 109 27.16 9.75 -2.39
N MET A 110 27.75 9.42 -3.53
CA MET A 110 29.05 9.93 -3.97
C MET A 110 28.88 11.05 -5.01
N VAL A 111 29.87 11.95 -5.05
CA VAL A 111 29.94 13.05 -6.02
C VAL A 111 31.30 13.01 -6.70
N MET A 112 31.29 12.84 -8.02
CA MET A 112 32.45 13.05 -8.87
C MET A 112 32.43 14.48 -9.43
N MET A 113 33.60 15.03 -9.74
CA MET A 113 33.71 16.37 -10.28
C MET A 113 34.82 16.53 -11.33
N ALA A 114 34.72 17.58 -12.14
CA ALA A 114 35.71 17.93 -13.14
C ALA A 114 35.78 19.47 -13.33
N PRO A 115 36.95 20.10 -13.11
CA PRO A 115 37.18 21.50 -13.47
C PRO A 115 37.08 21.70 -14.99
N LEU A 116 36.15 22.52 -15.48
CA LEU A 116 35.94 22.69 -16.93
C LEU A 116 37.12 23.36 -17.66
N GLU A 117 37.98 24.08 -16.93
CA GLU A 117 39.24 24.64 -17.44
C GLU A 117 40.21 23.55 -17.95
N MET A 118 40.07 22.29 -17.52
CA MET A 118 40.82 21.15 -18.07
C MET A 118 40.49 20.87 -19.54
N TYR A 119 39.33 21.35 -20.02
CA TYR A 119 38.77 21.04 -21.33
C TYR A 119 38.65 22.28 -22.23
N GLU A 120 39.54 23.27 -22.06
CA GLU A 120 39.56 24.47 -22.90
C GLU A 120 39.59 24.10 -24.40
N GLY A 121 38.62 24.60 -25.16
CA GLY A 121 38.44 24.28 -26.58
C GLY A 121 37.86 22.88 -26.89
N LYS A 122 37.51 22.08 -25.88
CA LYS A 122 37.03 20.68 -26.00
C LYS A 122 35.71 20.43 -25.26
N THR A 123 34.75 21.35 -25.39
CA THR A 123 33.46 21.30 -24.67
C THR A 123 32.58 20.08 -25.00
N ARG A 124 32.91 19.33 -26.07
CA ARG A 124 32.15 18.13 -26.48
C ARG A 124 32.76 16.79 -26.07
N SER A 125 33.90 16.80 -25.38
CA SER A 125 34.59 15.59 -24.92
C SER A 125 35.04 15.73 -23.46
N VAL A 126 34.17 16.28 -22.61
CA VAL A 126 34.42 16.40 -21.17
C VAL A 126 34.35 15.01 -20.52
N VAL A 127 35.22 14.75 -19.56
CA VAL A 127 35.23 13.49 -18.80
C VAL A 127 35.03 13.84 -17.33
N VAL A 128 34.12 13.13 -16.65
CA VAL A 128 33.96 13.18 -15.20
C VAL A 128 34.29 11.80 -14.65
N SER A 129 35.37 11.70 -13.89
CA SER A 129 35.91 10.42 -13.38
C SER A 129 36.49 10.58 -11.97
N PRO A 130 36.86 9.47 -11.29
CA PRO A 130 37.60 9.55 -10.03
C PRO A 130 38.87 10.40 -10.13
N VAL A 131 39.55 10.39 -11.28
CA VAL A 131 40.79 11.14 -11.51
C VAL A 131 40.54 12.63 -11.63
N THR A 132 39.54 13.05 -12.41
CA THR A 132 39.18 14.47 -12.52
C THR A 132 38.64 15.00 -11.19
N THR A 133 38.07 14.11 -10.37
CA THR A 133 37.56 14.43 -9.03
C THR A 133 38.71 14.81 -8.10
N LEU A 134 39.83 14.07 -8.10
CA LEU A 134 41.02 14.42 -7.32
C LEU A 134 41.56 15.81 -7.74
N VAL A 135 41.65 16.08 -9.04
CA VAL A 135 42.07 17.41 -9.54
C VAL A 135 41.08 18.49 -9.11
N GLY A 136 39.77 18.20 -9.17
CA GLY A 136 38.73 19.12 -8.74
C GLY A 136 38.78 19.44 -7.25
N LEU A 137 39.09 18.45 -6.42
CA LEU A 137 39.27 18.63 -4.97
C LEU A 137 40.48 19.54 -4.67
N ASP A 138 41.62 19.34 -5.34
CA ASP A 138 42.80 20.20 -5.16
C ASP A 138 42.53 21.65 -5.59
N VAL A 139 41.82 21.83 -6.72
CA VAL A 139 41.41 23.16 -7.21
C VAL A 139 40.42 23.82 -6.24
N ALA A 140 39.43 23.07 -5.75
CA ALA A 140 38.46 23.56 -4.76
C ALA A 140 39.13 23.89 -3.41
N ASN A 141 40.25 23.24 -3.10
CA ASN A 141 41.10 23.54 -1.94
C ASN A 141 42.06 24.73 -2.16
N GLY A 142 41.98 25.40 -3.30
CA GLY A 142 42.71 26.64 -3.59
C GLY A 142 43.97 26.48 -4.44
N SER A 143 44.28 25.27 -4.93
CA SER A 143 45.40 25.06 -5.85
C SER A 143 45.09 25.62 -7.24
N SER A 144 46.11 26.11 -7.94
CA SER A 144 45.97 26.40 -9.37
C SER A 144 45.78 25.11 -10.16
N LEU A 145 45.08 25.15 -11.30
CA LEU A 145 44.84 23.96 -12.11
C LEU A 145 46.15 23.27 -12.52
N SER A 146 47.18 24.04 -12.87
CA SER A 146 48.50 23.52 -13.22
C SER A 146 49.12 22.72 -12.06
N ALA A 147 49.13 23.31 -10.85
CA ALA A 147 49.68 22.63 -9.67
C ALA A 147 48.88 21.37 -9.30
N ALA A 148 47.55 21.43 -9.36
CA ALA A 148 46.67 20.29 -9.10
C ALA A 148 46.90 19.14 -10.10
N ARG A 149 47.06 19.46 -11.39
CA ARG A 149 47.35 18.45 -12.42
C ARG A 149 48.71 17.79 -12.20
N THR A 150 49.76 18.56 -11.93
CA THR A 150 51.08 18.01 -11.63
C THR A 150 51.05 17.14 -10.38
N ALA A 151 50.35 17.57 -9.33
CA ALA A 151 50.20 16.80 -8.09
C ALA A 151 49.49 15.46 -8.32
N VAL A 152 48.28 15.48 -8.91
CA VAL A 152 47.49 14.27 -9.15
C VAL A 152 48.17 13.31 -10.13
N ALA A 153 48.81 13.82 -11.19
CA ALA A 153 49.60 13.00 -12.11
C ALA A 153 50.78 12.32 -11.38
N GLY A 154 51.47 13.06 -10.50
CA GLY A 154 52.55 12.54 -9.66
C GLY A 154 52.10 11.50 -8.64
N MET A 155 50.91 11.67 -8.06
CA MET A 155 50.27 10.70 -7.16
C MET A 155 49.93 9.41 -7.88
N LEU A 156 49.26 9.49 -9.04
CA LEU A 156 48.83 8.33 -9.81
C LEU A 156 49.94 7.69 -10.65
N LYS A 157 51.13 8.30 -10.72
CA LYS A 157 52.24 7.89 -11.62
C LYS A 157 51.80 7.78 -13.08
N VAL A 158 51.08 8.79 -13.56
CA VAL A 158 50.62 8.91 -14.95
C VAL A 158 51.10 10.22 -15.56
N SER A 159 51.08 10.36 -16.89
CA SER A 159 51.32 11.65 -17.52
C SER A 159 50.13 12.59 -17.28
N GLU A 160 50.38 13.90 -17.22
CA GLU A 160 49.33 14.91 -17.03
C GLU A 160 48.27 14.91 -18.14
N GLU A 161 48.62 14.41 -19.33
CA GLU A 161 47.71 14.23 -20.47
C GLU A 161 46.65 13.15 -20.19
N LYS A 162 46.98 12.12 -19.39
CA LYS A 162 46.06 11.05 -19.02
C LYS A 162 44.96 11.50 -18.07
N LEU A 163 45.12 12.62 -17.37
CA LEU A 163 44.12 13.12 -16.40
C LEU A 163 42.78 13.49 -17.06
N THR A 164 42.79 13.82 -18.35
CA THR A 164 41.57 14.09 -19.14
C THR A 164 41.14 12.90 -20.01
N ALA A 165 41.90 11.80 -19.98
CA ALA A 165 41.63 10.63 -20.79
C ALA A 165 40.47 9.81 -20.22
N ARG A 166 39.86 9.02 -21.10
CA ARG A 166 38.76 8.12 -20.77
C ARG A 166 39.31 6.83 -20.17
N PRO A 167 39.12 6.53 -18.86
CA PRO A 167 39.72 5.35 -18.25
C PRO A 167 39.35 4.06 -18.98
N SER A 168 38.09 3.91 -19.38
CA SER A 168 37.55 2.75 -20.11
C SER A 168 38.16 2.52 -21.50
N VAL A 169 38.63 3.58 -22.16
CA VAL A 169 39.19 3.53 -23.51
C VAL A 169 40.71 3.31 -23.48
N GLU A 170 41.40 3.95 -22.54
CA GLU A 170 42.84 3.78 -22.34
C GLU A 170 43.20 2.36 -21.86
N GLY A 171 42.35 1.77 -21.02
CA GLY A 171 42.54 0.42 -20.49
C GLY A 171 43.80 0.25 -19.64
N GLY A 172 44.18 -1.02 -19.41
CA GLY A 172 45.42 -1.40 -18.74
C GLY A 172 45.61 -0.78 -17.36
N HIS A 173 46.83 -0.32 -17.07
CA HIS A 173 47.20 0.18 -15.75
C HIS A 173 46.47 1.46 -15.32
N PHE A 174 45.97 2.25 -16.26
CA PHE A 174 45.27 3.49 -15.92
C PHE A 174 43.87 3.19 -15.41
N HIS A 175 43.10 2.38 -16.13
CA HIS A 175 41.73 2.00 -15.75
C HIS A 175 41.66 1.32 -14.39
N ALA A 176 42.58 0.39 -14.10
CA ALA A 176 42.57 -0.29 -12.81
C ALA A 176 42.88 0.65 -11.64
N LYS A 177 43.74 1.66 -11.83
CA LYS A 177 44.01 2.69 -10.82
C LYS A 177 42.76 3.54 -10.54
N THR A 178 41.96 3.83 -11.55
CA THR A 178 40.71 4.58 -11.36
C THR A 178 39.66 3.74 -10.65
N MET A 179 39.53 2.45 -10.99
CA MET A 179 38.62 1.54 -10.29
C MET A 179 39.00 1.31 -8.82
N MET A 180 40.30 1.25 -8.51
CA MET A 180 40.76 1.21 -7.11
C MET A 180 40.33 2.46 -6.34
N LEU A 181 40.39 3.64 -6.96
CA LEU A 181 39.90 4.87 -6.33
C LEU A 181 38.42 4.77 -6.00
N SER A 182 37.61 4.25 -6.92
CA SER A 182 36.17 4.06 -6.68
C SER A 182 35.88 3.02 -5.60
N LEU A 183 36.66 1.94 -5.53
CA LEU A 183 36.54 0.91 -4.49
C LEU A 183 36.84 1.47 -3.10
N VAL A 184 37.98 2.15 -2.93
CA VAL A 184 38.35 2.78 -1.64
C VAL A 184 37.35 3.86 -1.26
N ALA A 185 36.90 4.66 -2.22
CA ALA A 185 35.89 5.68 -1.97
C ALA A 185 34.53 5.07 -1.55
N THR A 186 34.09 4.00 -2.20
CA THR A 186 32.85 3.29 -1.84
C THR A 186 32.93 2.67 -0.45
N ALA A 187 34.07 2.07 -0.08
CA ALA A 187 34.29 1.51 1.24
C ALA A 187 34.28 2.59 2.34
N ARG A 188 34.93 3.75 2.10
CA ARG A 188 34.88 4.91 3.01
C ARG A 188 33.47 5.44 3.20
N ARG A 189 32.64 5.43 2.14
CA ARG A 189 31.22 5.80 2.21
C ARG A 189 30.45 4.87 3.15
N THR A 190 30.61 3.56 3.01
CA THR A 190 29.86 2.57 3.80
C THR A 190 30.16 2.66 5.30
N LYS A 191 31.36 3.13 5.70
CA LYS A 191 31.71 3.41 7.10
C LYS A 191 31.32 4.82 7.59
N GLY A 192 30.56 5.59 6.81
CA GLY A 192 30.00 6.88 7.24
C GLY A 192 30.97 8.06 7.21
N CYS A 193 31.92 8.13 6.26
CA CYS A 193 32.85 9.25 6.20
C CYS A 193 32.12 10.61 6.01
N LYS A 194 32.58 11.65 6.73
CA LYS A 194 32.07 13.02 6.58
C LYS A 194 32.83 13.75 5.46
N GLY A 195 32.23 13.92 4.27
CA GLY A 195 32.82 14.67 3.14
C GLY A 195 32.78 13.90 1.80
N SER A 196 33.55 14.34 0.79
CA SER A 196 33.74 13.53 -0.43
C SER A 196 34.47 12.24 -0.05
N ALA A 197 33.97 11.11 -0.52
CA ALA A 197 34.65 9.82 -0.37
C ALA A 197 36.07 9.78 -0.98
N PHE A 198 36.38 10.72 -1.89
CA PHE A 198 37.69 10.89 -2.54
C PHE A 198 38.62 11.87 -1.81
N GLU A 199 38.15 12.59 -0.78
CA GLU A 199 38.94 13.62 -0.10
C GLU A 199 39.96 12.99 0.88
N GLY A 200 41.20 13.49 0.84
CA GLY A 200 42.25 13.06 1.76
C GLY A 200 42.80 11.65 1.51
N LEU A 201 42.61 11.09 0.31
CA LEU A 201 43.22 9.81 -0.06
C LEU A 201 44.75 9.94 -0.14
N THR A 202 45.46 9.00 0.50
CA THR A 202 46.90 8.83 0.38
C THR A 202 47.23 7.78 -0.69
N PHE A 203 48.47 7.81 -1.20
CA PHE A 203 48.91 6.94 -2.29
C PHE A 203 50.26 6.31 -1.99
N SER A 204 50.43 5.07 -2.40
CA SER A 204 51.70 4.34 -2.35
C SER A 204 52.70 4.86 -3.39
N VAL A 205 53.96 4.42 -3.28
CA VAL A 205 55.05 4.79 -4.21
C VAL A 205 54.72 4.41 -5.66
N ASP A 206 53.95 3.35 -5.87
CA ASP A 206 53.52 2.86 -7.19
C ASP A 206 52.29 3.61 -7.75
N GLY A 207 51.76 4.56 -6.97
CA GLY A 207 50.57 5.35 -7.30
C GLY A 207 49.27 4.56 -7.23
N LEU A 208 49.15 3.71 -6.22
CA LEU A 208 47.91 3.02 -5.83
C LEU A 208 47.34 3.69 -4.58
N PRO A 209 46.01 3.75 -4.39
CA PRO A 209 45.43 4.26 -3.16
C PRO A 209 45.91 3.47 -1.95
N ASP A 210 46.18 4.17 -0.85
CA ASP A 210 46.53 3.58 0.44
C ASP A 210 45.27 3.02 1.12
N THR A 211 45.38 1.79 1.62
CA THR A 211 44.30 1.04 2.28
C THR A 211 44.55 0.83 3.77
N THR A 212 45.52 1.51 4.37
CA THR A 212 45.86 1.34 5.80
C THR A 212 44.65 1.52 6.74
N ASP A 213 43.71 2.43 6.42
CA ASP A 213 42.47 2.65 7.18
C ASP A 213 41.36 1.61 6.87
N HIS A 214 41.59 0.76 5.87
CA HIS A 214 40.68 -0.25 5.34
C HIS A 214 41.43 -1.56 5.02
N PRO A 215 42.00 -2.24 6.03
CA PRO A 215 42.77 -3.47 5.82
C PRO A 215 41.93 -4.57 5.16
N GLU A 216 40.60 -4.53 5.26
CA GLU A 216 39.69 -5.41 4.53
C GLU A 216 39.81 -5.30 3.00
N LEU A 217 40.35 -4.20 2.48
CA LEU A 217 40.56 -3.96 1.06
C LEU A 217 41.96 -4.35 0.59
N ASP A 218 42.89 -4.70 1.49
CA ASP A 218 44.27 -5.04 1.14
C ASP A 218 44.33 -6.21 0.16
N GLU A 219 43.45 -7.19 0.33
CA GLU A 219 43.30 -8.32 -0.57
C GLU A 219 42.73 -7.91 -1.92
N ALA A 220 41.73 -7.02 -1.96
CA ALA A 220 41.21 -6.47 -3.21
C ALA A 220 42.32 -5.69 -3.96
N VAL A 221 43.11 -4.89 -3.25
CA VAL A 221 44.25 -4.16 -3.84
C VAL A 221 45.32 -5.12 -4.37
N ALA A 222 45.64 -6.20 -3.63
CA ALA A 222 46.58 -7.23 -4.07
C ALA A 222 46.07 -8.01 -5.29
N VAL A 223 44.78 -8.35 -5.33
CA VAL A 223 44.15 -9.04 -6.47
C VAL A 223 44.12 -8.16 -7.70
N ILE A 224 43.78 -6.86 -7.57
CA ILE A 224 43.83 -5.91 -8.68
C ILE A 224 45.27 -5.75 -9.16
N LYS A 225 46.26 -5.67 -8.25
CA LYS A 225 47.69 -5.63 -8.61
C LYS A 225 48.10 -6.87 -9.40
N GLY A 226 47.67 -8.06 -8.98
CA GLY A 226 47.92 -9.29 -9.74
C GLY A 226 47.17 -9.37 -11.08
N ALA A 227 45.92 -8.89 -11.13
CA ALA A 227 45.12 -8.80 -12.35
C ALA A 227 45.75 -7.83 -13.37
N LEU A 228 46.29 -6.72 -12.88
CA LEU A 228 47.07 -5.72 -13.62
C LEU A 228 48.34 -6.34 -14.23
N GLU A 229 49.10 -7.09 -13.45
CA GLU A 229 50.30 -7.79 -13.91
C GLU A 229 49.98 -8.87 -14.95
N ARG A 230 48.77 -9.44 -14.92
CA ARG A 230 48.27 -10.47 -15.85
C ARG A 230 47.43 -9.93 -17.02
N GLY A 231 47.15 -8.63 -17.06
CA GLY A 231 46.31 -8.01 -18.10
C GLY A 231 44.82 -8.40 -18.08
N GLN A 232 44.27 -8.79 -16.93
CA GLN A 232 42.86 -9.19 -16.79
C GLN A 232 41.90 -7.98 -16.75
N ALA A 233 40.65 -8.21 -17.17
CA ALA A 233 39.60 -7.18 -17.13
C ALA A 233 39.18 -6.88 -15.67
N PRO A 234 39.18 -5.61 -15.24
CA PRO A 234 39.06 -5.28 -13.82
C PRO A 234 37.66 -5.48 -13.20
N GLY A 235 36.61 -5.76 -13.99
CA GLY A 235 35.29 -6.18 -13.49
C GLY A 235 35.28 -7.54 -12.76
N GLU A 236 36.18 -8.48 -13.13
CA GLU A 236 36.27 -9.80 -12.48
C GLU A 236 36.70 -9.70 -11.00
N VAL A 237 37.43 -8.64 -10.64
CA VAL A 237 37.94 -8.42 -9.28
C VAL A 237 36.81 -8.23 -8.27
N PHE A 238 35.80 -7.42 -8.61
CA PHE A 238 34.69 -7.12 -7.71
C PHE A 238 33.85 -8.37 -7.44
N VAL A 239 33.66 -9.21 -8.45
CA VAL A 239 32.99 -10.49 -8.31
C VAL A 239 33.78 -11.42 -7.38
N ARG A 240 35.10 -11.50 -7.54
CA ARG A 240 35.97 -12.29 -6.65
C ARG A 240 35.89 -11.82 -5.20
N GLN A 241 35.90 -10.51 -4.96
CA GLN A 241 35.82 -9.96 -3.60
C GLN A 241 34.47 -10.24 -2.96
N ARG A 242 33.36 -10.06 -3.70
CA ARG A 242 32.03 -10.34 -3.18
C ARG A 242 31.86 -11.83 -2.84
N LEU A 243 32.31 -12.72 -3.73
CA LEU A 243 32.32 -14.16 -3.47
C LEU A 243 33.19 -14.54 -2.26
N LEU A 244 34.34 -13.86 -2.06
CA LEU A 244 35.19 -14.07 -0.88
C LEU A 244 34.52 -13.61 0.41
N SER A 245 33.85 -12.46 0.40
CA SER A 245 33.05 -11.99 1.54
C SER A 245 32.00 -13.02 1.89
N CYS A 246 31.18 -13.44 0.91
CA CYS A 246 30.14 -14.44 1.13
C CYS A 246 30.70 -15.78 1.64
N LEU A 247 31.85 -16.24 1.11
CA LEU A 247 32.54 -17.43 1.61
C LEU A 247 32.91 -17.29 3.09
N THR A 248 33.43 -16.13 3.46
CA THR A 248 33.80 -15.84 4.85
C THR A 248 32.57 -15.78 5.73
N ASP A 249 31.51 -15.08 5.29
CA ASP A 249 30.27 -14.93 6.03
C ASP A 249 29.60 -16.29 6.29
N VAL A 250 29.54 -17.17 5.28
CA VAL A 250 28.98 -18.52 5.40
C VAL A 250 29.80 -19.41 6.35
N LEU A 251 31.13 -19.35 6.27
CA LEU A 251 32.00 -20.14 7.16
C LEU A 251 32.02 -19.60 8.60
N ASP A 252 32.03 -18.27 8.78
CA ASP A 252 31.98 -17.62 10.09
C ASP A 252 30.63 -17.91 10.78
N ALA A 253 29.51 -17.93 10.03
CA ALA A 253 28.20 -18.30 10.57
C ALA A 253 28.16 -19.75 11.11
N ASN A 254 28.87 -20.67 10.45
CA ASN A 254 28.89 -22.09 10.83
C ASN A 254 29.99 -22.44 11.85
N SER A 255 31.10 -21.70 11.86
CA SER A 255 32.23 -21.93 12.77
C SER A 255 33.04 -20.63 12.96
N PRO A 256 32.61 -19.71 13.82
CA PRO A 256 33.31 -18.44 14.04
C PRO A 256 34.77 -18.68 14.46
N SER A 257 35.75 -18.20 13.68
CA SER A 257 37.17 -18.45 13.98
C SER A 257 38.12 -17.34 13.50
N SER A 258 39.31 -17.28 14.09
CA SER A 258 40.42 -16.43 13.59
C SER A 258 41.12 -17.03 12.36
N SER A 259 40.65 -18.16 11.83
CA SER A 259 41.32 -18.93 10.77
C SER A 259 41.23 -18.29 9.38
N LYS A 260 40.46 -17.21 9.22
CA LYS A 260 40.47 -16.38 8.00
C LYS A 260 41.80 -15.69 7.73
N GLU A 261 42.66 -15.56 8.74
CA GLU A 261 44.02 -15.05 8.58
C GLU A 261 45.04 -16.13 8.14
N ASP A 262 44.64 -17.42 8.08
CA ASP A 262 45.51 -18.51 7.64
C ASP A 262 45.94 -18.32 6.16
N PRO A 263 47.25 -18.37 5.84
CA PRO A 263 47.72 -18.32 4.45
C PRO A 263 47.12 -19.40 3.53
N ALA A 264 46.79 -20.58 4.08
CA ALA A 264 46.14 -21.65 3.36
C ALA A 264 44.67 -21.30 3.01
N PHE A 265 43.97 -20.53 3.85
CA PHE A 265 42.63 -20.04 3.55
C PHE A 265 42.63 -19.23 2.27
N LYS A 266 43.51 -18.21 2.20
CA LYS A 266 43.60 -17.29 1.04
C LYS A 266 43.87 -18.04 -0.26
N THR A 267 44.78 -19.01 -0.21
CA THR A 267 45.15 -19.82 -1.38
C THR A 267 43.97 -20.67 -1.88
N ARG A 268 43.23 -21.28 -0.95
CA ARG A 268 42.12 -22.19 -1.26
C ARG A 268 40.85 -21.44 -1.67
N ALA A 269 40.54 -20.34 -1.00
CA ALA A 269 39.46 -19.43 -1.37
C ALA A 269 39.66 -18.89 -2.79
N SER A 270 40.87 -18.45 -3.12
CA SER A 270 41.22 -18.01 -4.48
C SER A 270 41.00 -19.10 -5.53
N ARG A 271 41.32 -20.36 -5.20
CA ARG A 271 41.08 -21.51 -6.09
C ARG A 271 39.59 -21.76 -6.29
N LEU A 272 38.83 -21.90 -5.22
CA LEU A 272 37.38 -22.16 -5.27
C LEU A 272 36.65 -21.10 -6.08
N ILE A 273 36.90 -19.82 -5.78
CA ILE A 273 36.32 -18.68 -6.50
C ILE A 273 36.71 -18.72 -7.99
N GLY A 274 37.96 -19.08 -8.30
CA GLY A 274 38.41 -19.26 -9.68
C GLY A 274 37.64 -20.36 -10.42
N ASP A 275 37.37 -21.48 -9.75
CA ASP A 275 36.61 -22.59 -10.34
C ASP A 275 35.12 -22.22 -10.53
N ILE A 276 34.50 -21.49 -9.58
CA ILE A 276 33.13 -20.95 -9.74
C ILE A 276 33.03 -20.01 -10.94
N LEU A 277 33.99 -19.10 -11.11
CA LEU A 277 33.99 -18.16 -12.23
C LEU A 277 34.20 -18.85 -13.58
N ALA A 278 34.99 -19.92 -13.62
CA ALA A 278 35.13 -20.74 -14.81
C ALA A 278 33.80 -21.42 -15.17
N ALA A 279 33.13 -22.01 -14.18
CA ALA A 279 31.84 -22.68 -14.34
C ALA A 279 30.69 -21.74 -14.73
N ALA A 280 30.75 -20.47 -14.31
CA ALA A 280 29.81 -19.43 -14.73
C ALA A 280 29.85 -19.15 -16.25
N GLY A 281 30.90 -19.57 -16.95
CA GLY A 281 30.96 -19.54 -18.42
C GLY A 281 30.84 -18.14 -19.02
N GLY A 282 31.26 -17.10 -18.30
CA GLY A 282 31.16 -15.70 -18.71
C GLY A 282 29.80 -15.05 -18.47
N ARG A 283 28.83 -15.74 -17.84
CA ARG A 283 27.60 -15.11 -17.37
C ARG A 283 27.91 -14.12 -16.24
N PRO A 284 27.26 -12.94 -16.21
CA PRO A 284 27.49 -11.95 -15.16
C PRO A 284 26.97 -12.48 -13.81
N ILE A 285 27.80 -12.36 -12.76
CA ILE A 285 27.36 -12.56 -11.37
C ILE A 285 27.00 -11.17 -10.82
N HIS A 286 25.74 -10.99 -10.43
CA HIS A 286 25.22 -9.73 -9.93
C HIS A 286 25.70 -9.50 -8.48
N LEU A 287 26.48 -8.44 -8.25
CA LEU A 287 27.20 -8.21 -7.00
C LEU A 287 26.28 -7.89 -5.81
N GLU A 288 25.21 -7.15 -6.09
CA GLU A 288 24.22 -6.67 -5.12
C GLU A 288 23.01 -7.61 -5.00
N SER A 289 23.00 -8.74 -5.71
CA SER A 289 21.99 -9.78 -5.54
C SER A 289 22.46 -10.86 -4.55
N MET A 290 21.60 -11.81 -4.20
CA MET A 290 21.96 -12.97 -3.38
C MET A 290 22.73 -14.05 -4.18
N ALA A 291 22.92 -13.87 -5.49
CA ALA A 291 23.61 -14.84 -6.35
C ALA A 291 25.02 -15.24 -5.85
N PRO A 292 25.89 -14.31 -5.39
CA PRO A 292 27.21 -14.66 -4.87
C PRO A 292 27.14 -15.53 -3.61
N GLU A 293 26.20 -15.24 -2.71
CA GLU A 293 26.05 -16.01 -1.47
C GLU A 293 25.45 -17.39 -1.75
N ARG A 294 24.39 -17.45 -2.57
CA ARG A 294 23.73 -18.71 -2.94
C ARG A 294 24.67 -19.69 -3.62
N VAL A 295 25.49 -19.24 -4.58
CA VAL A 295 26.44 -20.14 -5.27
C VAL A 295 27.51 -20.65 -4.32
N ILE A 296 28.01 -19.82 -3.40
CA ILE A 296 28.99 -20.22 -2.40
C ILE A 296 28.40 -21.27 -1.46
N ARG A 297 27.21 -21.01 -0.92
CA ARG A 297 26.51 -21.95 -0.02
C ARG A 297 26.30 -23.30 -0.69
N TRP A 298 25.76 -23.30 -1.91
CA TRP A 298 25.50 -24.52 -2.66
C TRP A 298 26.78 -25.31 -2.94
N VAL A 299 27.86 -24.65 -3.37
CA VAL A 299 29.13 -25.33 -3.64
C VAL A 299 29.74 -25.91 -2.37
N LEU A 300 29.77 -25.14 -1.26
CA LEU A 300 30.31 -25.61 0.01
C LEU A 300 29.54 -26.83 0.52
N ARG A 301 28.20 -26.76 0.52
CA ARG A 301 27.33 -27.84 0.97
C ARG A 301 27.48 -29.10 0.11
N THR A 302 27.41 -28.96 -1.21
CA THR A 302 27.60 -30.07 -2.16
C THR A 302 29.00 -30.70 -2.03
N SER A 303 29.99 -29.91 -1.63
CA SER A 303 31.36 -30.38 -1.38
C SER A 303 31.56 -30.94 0.03
N GLY A 304 30.55 -30.91 0.91
CA GLY A 304 30.67 -31.33 2.32
C GLY A 304 31.61 -30.46 3.15
N ILE A 305 31.75 -29.18 2.80
CA ILE A 305 32.61 -28.22 3.50
C ILE A 305 31.73 -27.29 4.32
N GLU A 306 31.78 -27.42 5.64
CA GLU A 306 30.89 -26.68 6.56
C GLU A 306 31.64 -25.78 7.53
N THR A 307 32.92 -26.05 7.77
CA THR A 307 33.75 -25.35 8.76
C THR A 307 35.10 -24.96 8.19
N TYR A 308 35.78 -24.03 8.86
CA TYR A 308 37.17 -23.69 8.55
C TYR A 308 38.09 -24.92 8.57
N ASP A 309 37.89 -25.88 9.48
CA ASP A 309 38.72 -27.09 9.56
C ASP A 309 38.58 -27.95 8.30
N THR A 310 37.35 -28.16 7.82
CA THR A 310 37.13 -28.89 6.56
C THR A 310 37.66 -28.13 5.34
N PHE A 311 37.53 -26.80 5.35
CA PHE A 311 38.03 -25.95 4.27
C PHE A 311 39.58 -25.93 4.22
N LEU A 312 40.24 -25.98 5.38
CA LEU A 312 41.70 -25.96 5.56
C LEU A 312 42.34 -27.36 5.60
N GLY A 313 41.54 -28.44 5.69
CA GLY A 313 42.01 -29.82 5.69
C GLY A 313 42.54 -30.31 4.33
N ASP A 314 43.45 -31.28 4.33
CA ASP A 314 44.15 -31.75 3.12
C ASP A 314 43.24 -32.32 2.01
N THR A 315 41.97 -32.62 2.33
CA THR A 315 40.96 -33.16 1.40
C THR A 315 40.35 -32.09 0.48
N PHE A 316 40.48 -30.80 0.79
CA PHE A 316 39.88 -29.71 0.01
C PHE A 316 40.06 -29.81 -1.51
N PRO A 317 41.27 -30.08 -2.06
CA PRO A 317 41.46 -30.20 -3.52
C PRO A 317 40.58 -31.25 -4.21
N VAL A 318 40.22 -32.31 -3.47
CA VAL A 318 39.35 -33.40 -3.97
C VAL A 318 37.89 -32.96 -3.87
N LEU A 319 37.50 -32.35 -2.75
CA LEU A 319 36.12 -31.94 -2.48
C LEU A 319 35.57 -30.93 -3.49
N ILE A 320 36.40 -29.99 -3.97
CA ILE A 320 35.99 -28.95 -4.93
C ILE A 320 36.30 -29.31 -6.40
N GLY A 321 36.84 -30.50 -6.67
CA GLY A 321 37.35 -30.86 -8.00
C GLY A 321 36.30 -30.85 -9.12
N TRP A 322 35.01 -30.93 -8.77
CA TRP A 322 33.88 -30.93 -9.68
C TRP A 322 33.41 -29.52 -10.08
N VAL A 323 33.75 -28.49 -9.30
CA VAL A 323 33.13 -27.15 -9.39
C VAL A 323 33.39 -26.51 -10.74
N ARG A 324 34.63 -26.57 -11.22
CA ARG A 324 35.10 -25.86 -12.41
C ARG A 324 34.30 -26.16 -13.68
N ASP A 325 33.88 -27.42 -13.83
CA ASP A 325 33.24 -27.93 -15.04
C ASP A 325 31.72 -28.12 -14.87
N ASN A 326 31.15 -27.66 -13.74
CA ASN A 326 29.73 -27.84 -13.43
C ASN A 326 28.86 -26.79 -14.13
N THR A 327 27.95 -27.24 -14.99
CA THR A 327 27.06 -26.37 -15.77
C THR A 327 25.89 -25.78 -14.99
N GLU A 328 25.53 -26.33 -13.82
CA GLU A 328 24.41 -25.86 -12.99
C GLU A 328 24.73 -24.54 -12.29
N ILE A 329 26.00 -24.25 -12.00
CA ILE A 329 26.46 -22.98 -11.43
C ILE A 329 25.93 -21.78 -12.24
N ALA A 330 25.88 -21.92 -13.56
CA ALA A 330 25.37 -20.90 -14.46
C ALA A 330 23.87 -20.60 -14.27
N SER A 331 23.09 -21.54 -13.74
CA SER A 331 21.66 -21.39 -13.41
C SER A 331 21.42 -20.83 -11.99
N ILE A 332 22.35 -21.07 -11.08
CA ILE A 332 22.28 -20.62 -9.68
C ILE A 332 22.54 -19.10 -9.57
N ILE A 333 23.41 -18.56 -10.43
CA ILE A 333 23.81 -17.13 -10.40
C ILE A 333 22.80 -16.18 -11.07
N THR A 334 21.52 -16.56 -11.14
CA THR A 334 20.47 -15.73 -11.78
C THR A 334 20.17 -14.46 -10.96
N PRO A 335 19.69 -13.37 -11.60
CA PRO A 335 19.61 -12.04 -10.97
C PRO A 335 18.58 -11.95 -9.83
N VAL A 336 17.54 -12.78 -9.86
CA VAL A 336 16.42 -12.81 -8.89
C VAL A 336 16.46 -14.10 -8.09
N ALA A 337 17.52 -14.26 -7.31
CA ALA A 337 17.67 -15.35 -6.36
C ALA A 337 17.31 -14.85 -4.95
N SER A 338 16.45 -15.58 -4.25
CA SER A 338 16.37 -15.56 -2.79
C SER A 338 17.70 -16.06 -2.19
N LYS A 339 17.98 -15.72 -0.93
CA LYS A 339 19.16 -16.22 -0.19
C LYS A 339 19.09 -17.73 -0.04
N TYR A 340 17.90 -18.23 0.32
CA TYR A 340 17.62 -19.65 0.48
C TYR A 340 16.76 -20.17 -0.67
N ASN A 341 17.10 -21.37 -1.16
CA ASN A 341 16.18 -22.19 -1.94
C ASN A 341 15.74 -23.33 -1.03
N ILE A 342 14.45 -23.44 -0.75
CA ILE A 342 13.94 -24.40 0.26
C ILE A 342 14.27 -25.87 -0.07
N ARG A 343 14.57 -26.19 -1.34
CA ARG A 343 14.97 -27.54 -1.76
C ARG A 343 16.42 -27.87 -1.40
N GLU A 344 17.22 -26.87 -1.07
CA GLU A 344 18.62 -27.02 -0.72
C GLU A 344 18.77 -27.10 0.82
N PRO A 345 19.51 -28.08 1.35
CA PRO A 345 19.59 -28.28 2.79
C PRO A 345 20.41 -27.20 3.51
N LEU A 346 19.93 -26.78 4.67
CA LEU A 346 20.60 -25.91 5.64
C LEU A 346 21.87 -26.56 6.21
N PHE A 347 22.83 -25.71 6.60
CA PHE A 347 23.98 -26.15 7.39
C PHE A 347 23.57 -26.38 8.86
N ALA A 348 24.37 -27.14 9.61
CA ALA A 348 24.06 -27.46 11.00
C ALA A 348 23.91 -26.22 11.91
N GLY A 349 24.66 -25.14 11.66
CA GLY A 349 24.53 -23.88 12.40
C GLY A 349 23.25 -23.09 12.07
N GLU A 350 22.61 -23.43 10.96
CA GLU A 350 21.48 -22.71 10.37
C GLU A 350 20.15 -23.38 10.62
N LEU A 351 20.15 -24.60 11.16
CA LEU A 351 18.93 -25.27 11.62
C LEU A 351 18.11 -24.28 12.46
N LEU A 352 16.82 -24.22 12.14
CA LEU A 352 15.94 -23.20 12.64
C LEU A 352 15.64 -23.45 14.12
N GLY A 353 15.31 -24.70 14.47
CA GLY A 353 14.83 -25.06 15.81
C GLY A 353 13.65 -24.18 16.24
N ASP A 354 13.51 -23.93 17.55
CA ASP A 354 12.43 -23.10 18.11
C ASP A 354 12.79 -21.60 18.14
N ASP A 355 13.72 -21.15 17.29
CA ASP A 355 14.18 -19.76 17.26
C ASP A 355 13.37 -18.92 16.27
N ASN A 356 12.46 -18.11 16.81
CA ASN A 356 11.58 -17.25 16.03
C ASN A 356 12.32 -16.32 15.05
N ALA A 357 13.48 -15.79 15.45
CA ALA A 357 14.23 -14.87 14.60
C ALA A 357 14.90 -15.60 13.42
N LYS A 358 15.40 -16.83 13.65
CA LYS A 358 15.96 -17.66 12.57
C LYS A 358 14.89 -18.09 11.57
N ARG A 359 13.73 -18.53 12.06
CA ARG A 359 12.60 -18.93 11.19
C ARG A 359 12.12 -17.79 10.32
N LEU A 360 11.97 -16.60 10.91
CA LEU A 360 11.57 -15.39 10.21
C LEU A 360 12.64 -14.95 9.18
N ASP A 361 13.94 -14.97 9.53
CA ASP A 361 15.05 -14.74 8.57
C ASP A 361 15.02 -15.72 7.41
N TYR A 362 14.85 -17.01 7.69
CA TYR A 362 14.82 -18.05 6.67
C TYR A 362 13.66 -17.87 5.71
N TYR A 363 12.43 -17.73 6.22
CA TYR A 363 11.23 -17.61 5.41
C TYR A 363 11.32 -16.40 4.46
N PHE A 364 11.50 -15.18 4.99
CA PHE A 364 11.46 -13.96 4.18
C PHE A 364 12.62 -13.83 3.19
N ASN A 365 13.75 -14.52 3.45
CA ASN A 365 14.87 -14.61 2.53
C ASN A 365 14.88 -15.89 1.67
N SER A 366 13.82 -16.71 1.69
CA SER A 366 13.68 -17.92 0.87
C SER A 366 12.78 -17.71 -0.36
N ASP A 367 12.76 -18.69 -1.27
CA ASP A 367 11.80 -18.76 -2.38
C ASP A 367 10.39 -19.21 -1.94
N ALA A 368 10.20 -19.58 -0.67
CA ALA A 368 8.87 -19.84 -0.09
C ALA A 368 8.11 -18.55 0.23
N SER A 369 8.82 -17.45 0.52
CA SER A 369 8.23 -16.15 0.89
C SER A 369 7.14 -15.70 -0.09
N HIS A 370 5.96 -15.38 0.44
CA HIS A 370 4.87 -14.83 -0.35
C HIS A 370 5.25 -13.47 -0.99
N LEU A 371 6.13 -12.70 -0.34
CA LEU A 371 6.65 -11.43 -0.88
C LEU A 371 7.62 -11.66 -2.05
N TYR A 372 8.51 -12.66 -1.95
CA TYR A 372 9.39 -13.05 -3.06
C TYR A 372 8.57 -13.53 -4.26
N LYS A 373 7.54 -14.37 -4.01
CA LYS A 373 6.63 -14.86 -5.06
C LYS A 373 5.90 -13.69 -5.74
N ALA A 374 5.44 -12.69 -4.99
CA ALA A 374 4.82 -11.48 -5.54
C ALA A 374 5.78 -10.65 -6.40
N GLU A 375 7.01 -10.40 -5.94
CA GLU A 375 8.02 -9.68 -6.71
C GLU A 375 8.37 -10.41 -8.02
N LYS A 376 8.50 -11.73 -7.96
CA LYS A 376 8.81 -12.55 -9.13
C LYS A 376 7.72 -12.51 -10.20
N LEU A 377 6.45 -12.45 -9.81
CA LEU A 377 5.32 -12.37 -10.76
C LEU A 377 5.34 -11.10 -11.61
N ILE A 378 5.81 -9.98 -11.04
CA ILE A 378 5.83 -8.68 -11.73
C ILE A 378 7.14 -8.41 -12.47
N GLU A 379 8.16 -9.25 -12.32
CA GLU A 379 9.51 -9.03 -12.90
C GLU A 379 9.47 -8.76 -14.41
N THR A 380 8.60 -9.48 -15.13
CA THR A 380 8.45 -9.34 -16.59
C THR A 380 7.45 -8.28 -17.01
N VAL A 381 6.70 -7.71 -16.07
CA VAL A 381 5.65 -6.72 -16.35
C VAL A 381 6.32 -5.37 -16.61
N ARG A 382 6.04 -4.76 -17.76
CA ARG A 382 6.60 -3.44 -18.16
C ARG A 382 5.62 -2.29 -17.91
N ASP A 383 4.93 -2.36 -16.78
CA ASP A 383 3.94 -1.37 -16.37
C ASP A 383 4.27 -0.89 -14.96
N ASP A 384 4.83 0.32 -14.88
CA ASP A 384 5.24 0.91 -13.61
C ASP A 384 4.06 1.07 -12.63
N THR A 385 2.82 1.21 -13.14
CA THR A 385 1.64 1.33 -12.26
C THR A 385 1.28 0.02 -11.56
N VAL A 386 1.71 -1.11 -12.13
CA VAL A 386 1.62 -2.45 -11.52
C VAL A 386 2.84 -2.68 -10.64
N ASN A 387 4.04 -2.48 -11.19
CA ASN A 387 5.30 -2.77 -10.49
C ASN A 387 5.45 -1.92 -9.22
N ASP A 388 5.26 -0.61 -9.31
CA ASP A 388 5.40 0.29 -8.16
C ASP A 388 4.41 -0.04 -7.04
N TYR A 389 3.18 -0.41 -7.42
CA TYR A 389 2.12 -0.77 -6.47
C TYR A 389 2.44 -2.07 -5.70
N ILE A 390 3.05 -3.05 -6.37
CA ILE A 390 3.41 -4.33 -5.75
C ILE A 390 4.73 -4.21 -4.99
N LEU A 391 5.74 -3.54 -5.54
CA LEU A 391 7.02 -3.30 -4.87
C LEU A 391 6.86 -2.49 -3.59
N GLU A 392 5.93 -1.53 -3.56
CA GLU A 392 5.56 -0.81 -2.34
C GLU A 392 5.03 -1.77 -1.26
N ARG A 393 4.13 -2.69 -1.62
CA ARG A 393 3.61 -3.70 -0.67
C ARG A 393 4.67 -4.70 -0.24
N VAL A 394 5.53 -5.16 -1.15
CA VAL A 394 6.66 -6.04 -0.82
C VAL A 394 7.57 -5.40 0.20
N ALA A 395 7.94 -4.12 0.00
CA ALA A 395 8.74 -3.40 0.97
C ALA A 395 8.05 -3.26 2.33
N LEU A 396 6.73 -3.08 2.35
CA LEU A 396 5.99 -2.92 3.59
C LEU A 396 5.77 -4.22 4.33
N GLY A 397 5.49 -5.33 3.64
CA GLY A 397 5.48 -6.66 4.28
C GLY A 397 6.83 -7.00 4.90
N LEU A 398 7.94 -6.65 4.23
CA LEU A 398 9.28 -6.77 4.80
C LEU A 398 9.46 -5.89 6.05
N ALA A 399 8.97 -4.63 6.02
CA ALA A 399 9.04 -3.73 7.16
C ALA A 399 8.17 -4.20 8.35
N GLU A 400 6.99 -4.76 8.10
CA GLU A 400 6.11 -5.36 9.11
C GLU A 400 6.78 -6.58 9.76
N ALA A 401 7.58 -7.32 8.99
CA ALA A 401 8.43 -8.41 9.49
C ALA A 401 9.78 -7.93 10.10
N GLY A 402 10.06 -6.62 10.14
CA GLY A 402 11.27 -6.05 10.77
C GLY A 402 12.51 -5.95 9.85
N PHE A 403 12.41 -6.30 8.57
CA PHE A 403 13.49 -6.21 7.57
C PHE A 403 13.59 -4.80 6.95
N PHE A 404 13.87 -3.81 7.79
CA PHE A 404 13.92 -2.40 7.36
C PHE A 404 15.07 -2.11 6.39
N SER A 405 16.20 -2.81 6.53
CA SER A 405 17.38 -2.69 5.66
C SER A 405 17.13 -3.15 4.24
N GLU A 406 16.16 -4.03 4.04
CA GLU A 406 15.74 -4.60 2.76
C GLU A 406 14.59 -3.80 2.17
N ALA A 407 13.64 -3.37 3.02
CA ALA A 407 12.48 -2.57 2.63
C ALA A 407 12.87 -1.21 2.05
N GLU A 408 13.73 -0.45 2.73
CA GLU A 408 14.07 0.92 2.33
C GLU A 408 14.74 1.00 0.94
N PRO A 409 15.73 0.14 0.58
CA PRO A 409 16.28 0.12 -0.76
C PRO A 409 15.26 -0.18 -1.87
N ILE A 410 14.27 -1.03 -1.63
CA ILE A 410 13.20 -1.31 -2.61
C ILE A 410 12.44 -0.01 -2.90
N LEU A 411 11.97 0.68 -1.85
CA LEU A 411 11.27 1.95 -1.95
C LEU A 411 12.11 3.03 -2.63
N ASP A 412 13.42 3.01 -2.45
CA ASP A 412 14.30 4.03 -3.00
C ASP A 412 14.77 3.80 -4.43
N THR A 413 14.87 2.53 -4.85
CA THR A 413 15.60 2.17 -6.07
C THR A 413 14.79 1.38 -7.09
N LYS A 414 13.81 0.59 -6.65
CA LYS A 414 13.00 -0.25 -7.55
C LYS A 414 11.69 0.42 -7.96
N ILE A 415 11.19 1.36 -7.15
CA ILE A 415 9.96 2.10 -7.45
C ILE A 415 10.27 3.35 -8.29
N PHE A 416 9.56 3.52 -9.39
CA PHE A 416 9.75 4.65 -10.32
C PHE A 416 8.94 5.88 -9.91
N SER A 417 7.66 5.70 -9.59
CA SER A 417 6.74 6.78 -9.24
C SER A 417 7.10 7.47 -7.94
N THR A 418 7.30 8.79 -8.00
CA THR A 418 7.52 9.65 -6.82
C THR A 418 6.44 9.49 -5.77
N TRP A 419 5.17 9.30 -6.19
CA TRP A 419 4.05 9.17 -5.27
C TRP A 419 4.08 7.85 -4.50
N TYR A 420 4.29 6.71 -5.18
CA TYR A 420 4.39 5.41 -4.50
C TYR A 420 5.60 5.35 -3.57
N ARG A 421 6.71 6.01 -3.93
CA ARG A 421 7.87 6.15 -3.04
C ARG A 421 7.55 6.96 -1.79
N ALA A 422 6.89 8.10 -1.94
CA ALA A 422 6.49 8.96 -0.82
C ALA A 422 5.57 8.20 0.15
N GLU A 423 4.58 7.50 -0.40
CA GLU A 423 3.62 6.71 0.37
C GLU A 423 4.27 5.51 1.06
N GLY A 424 5.12 4.76 0.34
CA GLY A 424 5.86 3.65 0.91
C GLY A 424 6.79 4.08 2.04
N LEU A 425 7.50 5.20 1.90
CA LEU A 425 8.36 5.76 2.95
C LEU A 425 7.56 6.27 4.15
N ARG A 426 6.37 6.85 3.92
CA ARG A 426 5.44 7.25 4.97
C ARG A 426 4.97 6.02 5.77
N ARG A 427 4.58 4.95 5.09
CA ARG A 427 4.14 3.70 5.72
C ARG A 427 5.30 2.99 6.43
N LEU A 428 6.50 3.00 5.87
CA LEU A 428 7.73 2.54 6.54
C LEU A 428 7.98 3.31 7.84
N GLY A 429 7.86 4.65 7.83
CA GLY A 429 8.00 5.47 9.03
C GLY A 429 6.98 5.10 10.12
N LYS A 430 5.74 4.76 9.73
CA LYS A 430 4.73 4.26 10.65
C LYS A 430 5.12 2.90 11.26
N SER A 431 5.55 1.93 10.46
CA SER A 431 6.02 0.63 10.96
C SER A 431 7.22 0.80 11.90
N LEU A 432 8.19 1.66 11.56
CA LEU A 432 9.32 1.98 12.42
C LEU A 432 8.89 2.59 13.76
N LEU A 433 7.86 3.45 13.75
CA LEU A 433 7.29 4.03 14.98
C LEU A 433 6.64 2.96 15.86
N GLU A 434 5.85 2.06 15.27
CA GLU A 434 5.23 0.92 15.98
C GLU A 434 6.29 0.01 16.63
N PHE A 435 7.37 -0.31 15.90
CA PHE A 435 8.52 -1.05 16.45
C PHE A 435 9.25 -0.29 17.55
N LYS A 436 9.43 1.03 17.39
CA LYS A 436 10.04 1.87 18.43
C LYS A 436 9.21 1.83 19.72
N GLU A 437 7.89 1.97 19.62
CA GLU A 437 6.98 1.99 20.76
C GLU A 437 6.91 0.66 21.50
N ARG A 438 6.94 -0.47 20.76
CA ARG A 438 6.84 -1.81 21.35
C ARG A 438 8.16 -2.40 21.81
N THR A 439 9.22 -2.26 21.00
CA THR A 439 10.51 -2.96 21.24
C THR A 439 11.60 -2.03 21.78
N GLY A 440 11.48 -0.71 21.59
CA GLY A 440 12.53 0.25 21.92
C GLY A 440 13.81 0.15 21.08
N SER A 441 13.87 -0.75 20.08
CA SER A 441 15.09 -1.04 19.31
C SER A 441 15.35 -0.07 18.16
N ILE A 442 14.35 0.73 17.78
CA ILE A 442 14.43 1.71 16.70
C ILE A 442 14.64 3.11 17.26
N SER A 443 15.61 3.83 16.71
CA SER A 443 15.90 5.21 17.14
C SER A 443 14.84 6.19 16.61
N GLN A 444 14.59 7.28 17.35
CA GLN A 444 13.74 8.38 16.89
C GLN A 444 14.22 8.95 15.56
N GLU A 445 15.54 9.08 15.38
CA GLU A 445 16.15 9.61 14.15
C GLU A 445 15.81 8.75 12.92
N THR A 446 15.75 7.42 13.09
CA THR A 446 15.35 6.49 12.01
C THR A 446 13.88 6.68 11.61
N VAL A 447 12.98 6.80 12.59
CA VAL A 447 11.55 7.05 12.35
C VAL A 447 11.35 8.37 11.61
N VAL A 448 11.93 9.45 12.15
CA VAL A 448 11.80 10.80 11.59
C VAL A 448 12.46 10.89 10.22
N GLY A 449 13.60 10.21 10.01
CA GLY A 449 14.29 10.16 8.72
C GLY A 449 13.44 9.54 7.60
N ALA A 450 12.61 8.53 7.90
CA ALA A 450 11.69 7.96 6.92
C ALA A 450 10.58 8.97 6.55
N PHE A 451 9.99 9.64 7.55
CA PHE A 451 9.00 10.70 7.33
C PHE A 451 9.56 11.90 6.57
N GLU A 452 10.80 12.30 6.83
CA GLU A 452 11.51 13.36 6.10
C GLU A 452 11.67 13.04 4.61
N LYS A 453 12.09 11.81 4.30
CA LYS A 453 12.21 11.35 2.91
C LYS A 453 10.86 11.35 2.21
N SER A 454 9.80 10.92 2.90
CA SER A 454 8.43 10.99 2.40
C SER A 454 7.99 12.44 2.14
N GLU A 455 8.19 13.33 3.12
CA GLU A 455 7.87 14.77 3.02
C GLU A 455 8.55 15.41 1.81
N PHE A 456 9.84 15.14 1.64
CA PHE A 456 10.62 15.65 0.52
C PHE A 456 10.03 15.20 -0.83
N LEU A 457 9.59 13.95 -0.95
CA LEU A 457 9.03 13.42 -2.20
C LEU A 457 7.63 13.98 -2.49
N TYR A 458 6.77 14.13 -1.47
CA TYR A 458 5.48 14.80 -1.65
C TYR A 458 5.68 16.25 -2.11
N LYS A 459 6.51 17.02 -1.38
CA LYS A 459 6.85 18.40 -1.76
C LYS A 459 7.43 18.44 -3.16
N LYS A 460 8.40 17.57 -3.49
CA LYS A 460 9.00 17.49 -4.83
C LYS A 460 7.94 17.25 -5.92
N LYS A 461 7.01 16.31 -5.71
CA LYS A 461 5.91 16.05 -6.66
C LYS A 461 5.08 17.32 -6.85
N ILE A 462 4.60 17.91 -5.76
CA ILE A 462 3.75 19.10 -5.78
C ILE A 462 4.45 20.28 -6.45
N GLU A 463 5.71 20.56 -6.10
CA GLU A 463 6.49 21.64 -6.71
C GLU A 463 6.79 21.38 -8.19
N SER A 464 7.00 20.13 -8.60
CA SER A 464 7.30 19.80 -10.00
C SER A 464 6.12 19.99 -10.94
N VAL A 465 4.90 19.75 -10.45
CA VAL A 465 3.66 20.00 -11.20
C VAL A 465 3.22 21.46 -11.01
N GLY A 466 3.53 22.03 -9.84
CA GLY A 466 3.14 23.34 -9.37
C GLY A 466 2.00 23.27 -8.37
N LYS A 467 2.08 24.07 -7.29
CA LYS A 467 1.07 24.14 -6.22
C LYS A 467 -0.35 24.42 -6.73
N ALA A 468 -0.48 25.06 -7.89
CA ALA A 468 -1.75 25.28 -8.61
C ALA A 468 -2.54 23.99 -8.92
N PHE A 469 -1.84 22.85 -9.05
CA PHE A 469 -2.41 21.55 -9.40
C PHE A 469 -2.52 20.61 -8.19
N PHE A 470 -2.40 21.14 -6.98
CA PHE A 470 -2.58 20.37 -5.74
C PHE A 470 -3.95 19.67 -5.74
N ASP A 471 -3.97 18.36 -5.51
CA ASP A 471 -5.17 17.52 -5.61
C ASP A 471 -5.53 16.83 -4.28
N ASP A 472 -6.61 16.03 -4.30
CA ASP A 472 -7.08 15.28 -3.14
C ASP A 472 -6.09 14.21 -2.66
N LYS A 473 -5.29 13.63 -3.55
CA LYS A 473 -4.27 12.64 -3.19
C LYS A 473 -3.09 13.28 -2.49
N ASP A 474 -2.69 14.47 -2.93
CA ASP A 474 -1.65 15.26 -2.28
C ASP A 474 -2.10 15.71 -0.88
N SER A 475 -3.34 16.19 -0.76
CA SER A 475 -3.92 16.56 0.54
C SER A 475 -3.98 15.36 1.49
N SER A 476 -4.48 14.21 1.04
CA SER A 476 -4.55 13.01 1.87
C SER A 476 -3.16 12.52 2.30
N GLY A 477 -2.19 12.49 1.39
CA GLY A 477 -0.81 12.09 1.69
C GLY A 477 -0.15 12.99 2.73
N LEU A 478 -0.27 14.31 2.57
CA LEU A 478 0.27 15.28 3.54
C LEU A 478 -0.43 15.19 4.90
N GLN A 479 -1.75 15.03 4.95
CA GLN A 479 -2.49 14.86 6.22
C GLN A 479 -2.04 13.60 6.97
N CYS A 480 -1.88 12.47 6.26
CA CYS A 480 -1.36 11.24 6.84
C CYS A 480 0.07 11.40 7.38
N LEU A 481 0.91 12.20 6.72
CA LEU A 481 2.28 12.48 7.15
C LEU A 481 2.32 13.45 8.34
N ILE A 482 1.46 14.47 8.37
CA ILE A 482 1.26 15.37 9.52
C ILE A 482 0.88 14.54 10.76
N LYS A 483 -0.04 13.58 10.62
CA LYS A 483 -0.38 12.64 11.68
C LYS A 483 0.85 11.83 12.12
N GLY A 484 1.60 11.27 11.18
CA GLY A 484 2.82 10.51 11.47
C GLY A 484 3.85 11.30 12.29
N TYR A 485 4.06 12.58 11.96
CA TYR A 485 4.93 13.46 12.76
C TYR A 485 4.38 13.71 14.17
N ARG A 486 3.07 13.94 14.31
CA ARG A 486 2.43 14.14 15.62
C ARG A 486 2.53 12.89 16.49
N ASP A 487 2.25 11.72 15.93
CA ASP A 487 2.38 10.42 16.61
C ASP A 487 3.84 10.18 17.04
N ALA A 488 4.81 10.58 16.21
CA ALA A 488 6.23 10.52 16.57
C ALA A 488 6.67 11.60 17.58
N GLY A 489 5.80 12.53 17.99
CA GLY A 489 6.10 13.63 18.90
C GLY A 489 6.77 14.86 18.27
N GLU A 490 6.86 14.92 16.94
CA GLU A 490 7.50 16.00 16.16
C GLU A 490 6.50 17.12 15.80
N MET A 491 6.03 17.85 16.82
CA MET A 491 4.98 18.86 16.65
C MET A 491 5.39 20.01 15.71
N ASP A 492 6.60 20.56 15.85
CA ASP A 492 7.07 21.68 15.01
C ASP A 492 7.11 21.33 13.52
N ARG A 493 7.42 20.07 13.20
CA ARG A 493 7.44 19.54 11.82
C ARG A 493 6.03 19.35 11.28
N ALA A 494 5.14 18.80 12.10
CA ALA A 494 3.73 18.69 11.76
C ALA A 494 3.10 20.06 11.46
N ASP A 495 3.44 21.08 12.24
CA ASP A 495 2.94 22.44 12.04
C ASP A 495 3.54 23.06 10.77
N THR A 496 4.85 22.93 10.55
CA THR A 496 5.51 23.39 9.31
C THR A 496 4.91 22.74 8.06
N LEU A 497 4.56 21.45 8.12
CA LEU A 497 3.94 20.75 7.00
C LEU A 497 2.47 21.15 6.82
N THR A 498 1.79 21.49 7.91
CA THR A 498 0.44 22.06 7.88
C THR A 498 0.46 23.39 7.13
N ASP A 499 1.37 24.30 7.49
CA ASP A 499 1.56 25.59 6.82
C ASP A 499 1.82 25.41 5.32
N TYR A 500 2.69 24.46 4.95
CA TYR A 500 2.96 24.15 3.54
C TYR A 500 1.71 23.65 2.79
N MET A 501 0.90 22.80 3.43
CA MET A 501 -0.35 22.33 2.85
C MET A 501 -1.33 23.49 2.64
N GLU A 502 -1.43 24.41 3.60
CA GLU A 502 -2.26 25.62 3.47
C GLU A 502 -1.80 26.52 2.33
N GLU A 503 -0.48 26.71 2.16
CA GLU A 503 0.08 27.43 1.00
C GLU A 503 -0.31 26.76 -0.33
N CYS A 504 -0.24 25.43 -0.41
CA CYS A 504 -0.62 24.69 -1.62
C CYS A 504 -2.10 24.86 -1.93
N ILE A 505 -2.95 24.76 -0.91
CA ILE A 505 -4.39 24.97 -1.04
C ILE A 505 -4.68 26.40 -1.49
N ALA A 506 -4.00 27.42 -0.94
CA ALA A 506 -4.17 28.81 -1.37
C ALA A 506 -3.80 28.99 -2.85
N ALA A 507 -2.64 28.51 -3.28
CA ALA A 507 -2.19 28.61 -4.67
C ALA A 507 -3.10 27.86 -5.66
N MET A 508 -3.57 26.66 -5.28
CA MET A 508 -4.57 25.91 -6.05
C MET A 508 -5.90 26.66 -6.10
N SER A 509 -6.34 27.27 -5.01
CA SER A 509 -7.59 28.04 -4.97
C SER A 509 -7.56 29.28 -5.87
N GLU A 510 -6.41 29.84 -6.19
CA GLU A 510 -6.30 30.95 -7.14
C GLU A 510 -6.52 30.53 -8.59
N SER A 511 -6.17 29.28 -8.93
CA SER A 511 -6.02 28.81 -10.32
C SER A 511 -7.00 27.69 -10.70
N ASN A 512 -7.46 26.90 -9.74
CA ASN A 512 -8.25 25.68 -9.93
C ASN A 512 -9.30 25.50 -8.83
N LYS A 513 -10.18 26.50 -8.68
CA LYS A 513 -11.27 26.48 -7.68
C LYS A 513 -12.19 25.25 -7.77
N SER A 514 -12.28 24.58 -8.92
CA SER A 514 -13.11 23.37 -9.08
C SER A 514 -12.53 22.12 -8.38
N ALA A 515 -11.28 22.15 -7.91
CA ALA A 515 -10.67 21.08 -7.11
C ALA A 515 -10.96 21.17 -5.60
N LEU A 516 -11.33 22.35 -5.08
CA LEU A 516 -11.72 22.59 -3.68
C LEU A 516 -12.73 21.56 -3.12
N PRO A 517 -13.82 21.21 -3.83
CA PRO A 517 -14.73 20.13 -3.46
C PRO A 517 -14.06 18.84 -2.95
N ARG A 518 -13.05 18.33 -3.66
CA ARG A 518 -12.44 17.04 -3.35
C ARG A 518 -11.57 17.10 -2.11
N ILE A 519 -10.91 18.24 -1.89
CA ILE A 519 -10.09 18.50 -0.70
C ILE A 519 -10.99 18.61 0.53
N ILE A 520 -12.13 19.29 0.43
CA ILE A 520 -13.10 19.38 1.53
C ILE A 520 -13.60 17.99 1.94
N ILE A 521 -13.95 17.13 0.97
CA ILE A 521 -14.35 15.73 1.25
C ILE A 521 -13.21 14.92 1.86
N SER A 522 -11.96 15.14 1.42
CA SER A 522 -10.81 14.48 2.05
C SER A 522 -10.65 14.90 3.51
N MET A 523 -10.74 16.19 3.81
CA MET A 523 -10.66 16.73 5.17
C MET A 523 -11.81 16.22 6.05
N GLU A 524 -13.01 16.19 5.50
CA GLU A 524 -14.21 15.67 6.16
C GLU A 524 -14.00 14.23 6.62
N LYS A 525 -13.58 13.34 5.72
CA LYS A 525 -13.33 11.92 6.06
C LYS A 525 -12.28 11.77 7.15
N THR A 526 -11.22 12.58 7.10
CA THR A 526 -10.18 12.57 8.14
C THR A 526 -10.72 13.06 9.48
N ALA A 527 -11.54 14.12 9.48
CA ALA A 527 -12.19 14.62 10.69
C ALA A 527 -13.15 13.59 11.31
N GLU A 528 -13.98 12.94 10.49
CA GLU A 528 -14.89 11.87 10.91
C GLU A 528 -14.12 10.71 11.56
N ALA A 529 -13.01 10.28 10.97
CA ALA A 529 -12.16 9.23 11.55
C ALA A 529 -11.65 9.61 12.95
N TYR A 530 -11.17 10.85 13.14
CA TYR A 530 -10.73 11.31 14.47
C TYR A 530 -11.87 11.45 15.48
N ILE A 531 -13.08 11.84 15.04
CA ILE A 531 -14.27 11.85 15.90
C ILE A 531 -14.60 10.42 16.34
N GLU A 532 -14.55 9.44 15.43
CA GLU A 532 -14.78 8.02 15.75
C GLU A 532 -13.72 7.45 16.71
N GLU A 533 -12.47 7.90 16.60
CA GLU A 533 -11.38 7.56 17.52
C GLU A 533 -11.49 8.28 18.88
N GLY A 534 -12.33 9.29 19.01
CA GLY A 534 -12.44 10.13 20.20
C GLY A 534 -11.31 11.16 20.34
N ASN A 535 -10.58 11.47 19.27
CA ASN A 535 -9.46 12.40 19.26
C ASN A 535 -9.90 13.83 18.90
N GLU A 536 -10.51 14.52 19.88
CA GLU A 536 -11.02 15.89 19.72
C GLU A 536 -9.97 16.87 19.18
N ALA A 537 -8.75 16.81 19.70
CA ALA A 537 -7.69 17.75 19.35
C ALA A 537 -7.32 17.71 17.87
N GLN A 538 -7.28 16.51 17.27
CA GLN A 538 -7.02 16.36 15.84
C GLN A 538 -8.25 16.70 15.00
N ALA A 539 -9.44 16.26 15.41
CA ALA A 539 -10.68 16.54 14.69
C ALA A 539 -11.00 18.04 14.59
N ALA A 540 -10.67 18.81 15.64
CA ALA A 540 -10.93 20.26 15.73
C ALA A 540 -10.18 21.11 14.68
N LEU A 541 -9.12 20.59 14.05
CA LEU A 541 -8.29 21.32 13.09
C LEU A 541 -8.98 21.52 11.73
N TYR A 542 -9.91 20.62 11.38
CA TYR A 542 -10.48 20.54 10.02
C TYR A 542 -11.64 21.51 9.74
N PRO A 543 -12.68 21.64 10.58
CA PRO A 543 -13.91 22.33 10.18
C PRO A 543 -13.72 23.83 9.95
N GLY A 544 -12.72 24.46 10.58
CA GLY A 544 -12.35 25.86 10.30
C GLY A 544 -11.79 26.05 8.89
N VAL A 545 -10.89 25.17 8.47
CA VAL A 545 -10.31 25.16 7.12
C VAL A 545 -11.38 24.81 6.09
N MET A 546 -12.18 23.75 6.36
CA MET A 546 -13.31 23.38 5.49
C MET A 546 -14.27 24.55 5.28
N PHE A 547 -14.59 25.31 6.34
CA PHE A 547 -15.46 26.50 6.23
C PHE A 547 -14.87 27.55 5.30
N ALA A 548 -13.58 27.87 5.46
CA ALA A 548 -12.89 28.84 4.61
C ALA A 548 -12.89 28.39 3.14
N LEU A 549 -12.56 27.13 2.87
CA LEU A 549 -12.53 26.56 1.52
C LEU A 549 -13.93 26.48 0.89
N ALA A 550 -14.94 26.08 1.64
CA ALA A 550 -16.32 25.98 1.18
C ALA A 550 -16.84 27.35 0.66
N LYS A 551 -16.42 28.46 1.29
CA LYS A 551 -16.77 29.81 0.82
C LYS A 551 -16.13 30.16 -0.52
N GLU A 552 -14.93 29.65 -0.78
CA GLU A 552 -14.14 29.90 -1.98
C GLU A 552 -14.49 28.99 -3.16
N VAL A 553 -15.26 27.90 -2.93
CA VAL A 553 -15.80 27.05 -4.01
C VAL A 553 -16.47 27.96 -5.05
N PRO A 554 -16.08 27.87 -6.33
CA PRO A 554 -16.58 28.79 -7.34
C PRO A 554 -18.06 28.47 -7.57
N ALA A 555 -18.84 29.49 -7.90
CA ALA A 555 -20.06 29.24 -8.64
C ALA A 555 -19.60 28.90 -10.06
N ASP A 556 -19.90 27.71 -10.56
CA ASP A 556 -19.64 27.36 -11.95
C ASP A 556 -20.43 28.36 -12.85
N ASP A 557 -19.69 29.12 -13.65
CA ASP A 557 -20.09 30.22 -14.54
C ASP A 557 -21.51 30.80 -14.40
N ALA A 558 -21.63 31.85 -13.58
CA ALA A 558 -22.68 32.85 -13.74
C ALA A 558 -22.40 33.86 -14.89
N ALA A 559 -21.41 33.60 -15.76
CA ALA A 559 -21.02 34.55 -16.80
C ALA A 559 -20.38 33.89 -18.05
N ASN A 560 -21.12 33.03 -18.76
CA ASN A 560 -21.00 33.06 -20.22
C ASN A 560 -22.05 34.04 -20.77
N PRO A 561 -21.70 35.31 -21.06
CA PRO A 561 -22.63 36.29 -21.61
C PRO A 561 -23.19 35.92 -22.99
N ASP A 562 -22.64 34.89 -23.65
CA ASP A 562 -23.02 34.45 -25.00
C ASP A 562 -24.00 33.27 -25.04
N TYR A 563 -24.66 32.90 -23.94
CA TYR A 563 -25.64 31.79 -23.90
C TYR A 563 -27.11 32.29 -23.96
N PRO A 564 -27.72 32.47 -25.15
CA PRO A 564 -29.12 32.87 -25.28
C PRO A 564 -30.07 31.71 -24.95
N GLY A 565 -31.12 31.96 -24.17
CA GLY A 565 -32.20 30.97 -23.86
C GLY A 565 -32.28 30.47 -22.41
N LYS A 566 -31.53 31.08 -21.48
CA LYS A 566 -31.37 30.66 -20.07
C LYS A 566 -32.61 30.55 -19.18
N GLU A 567 -33.77 31.07 -19.59
CA GLU A 567 -35.00 30.97 -18.80
C GLU A 567 -35.64 29.57 -18.89
N ASP A 568 -35.22 28.76 -19.89
CA ASP A 568 -35.75 27.41 -20.17
C ASP A 568 -34.71 26.28 -20.00
N ASP A 569 -33.46 26.56 -19.57
CA ASP A 569 -32.41 25.54 -19.39
C ASP A 569 -32.31 25.04 -17.92
N PRO A 570 -32.73 23.80 -17.62
CA PRO A 570 -32.69 23.25 -16.25
C PRO A 570 -31.27 23.03 -15.70
N ASN A 571 -30.22 23.12 -16.53
CA ASN A 571 -28.84 22.89 -16.09
C ASN A 571 -28.17 24.14 -15.50
N VAL A 572 -28.78 25.34 -15.61
CA VAL A 572 -28.31 26.58 -14.96
C VAL A 572 -28.43 26.52 -13.42
N VAL A 573 -29.22 25.58 -12.89
CA VAL A 573 -29.55 25.42 -11.46
C VAL A 573 -28.47 24.67 -10.66
N ASP A 574 -27.56 23.95 -11.33
CA ASP A 574 -26.65 22.98 -10.70
C ASP A 574 -25.36 23.58 -10.10
N TYR A 575 -25.17 24.90 -10.20
CA TYR A 575 -23.87 25.56 -10.03
C TYR A 575 -23.61 26.20 -8.65
N TYR A 576 -24.60 26.82 -8.01
CA TYR A 576 -24.51 27.29 -6.61
C TYR A 576 -24.72 26.15 -5.59
N ARG A 577 -25.20 25.01 -6.08
CA ARG A 577 -25.44 23.76 -5.35
C ARG A 577 -24.19 23.28 -4.61
N SER A 578 -23.03 23.31 -5.25
CA SER A 578 -21.78 22.76 -4.69
C SER A 578 -21.29 23.57 -3.47
N LYS A 579 -21.33 24.90 -3.54
CA LYS A 579 -20.96 25.78 -2.42
C LYS A 579 -21.82 25.52 -1.19
N VAL A 580 -23.14 25.54 -1.37
CA VAL A 580 -24.11 25.28 -0.29
C VAL A 580 -23.93 23.88 0.28
N PHE A 581 -23.70 22.88 -0.57
CA PHE A 581 -23.44 21.51 -0.12
C PHE A 581 -22.22 21.43 0.81
N TYR A 582 -21.06 22.01 0.43
CA TYR A 582 -19.85 21.93 1.26
C TYR A 582 -19.93 22.77 2.55
N LEU A 583 -20.68 23.88 2.54
CA LEU A 583 -20.98 24.62 3.77
C LEU A 583 -21.85 23.77 4.72
N ILE A 584 -22.81 23.02 4.19
CA ILE A 584 -23.64 22.10 4.97
C ILE A 584 -22.83 20.93 5.54
N ARG A 585 -21.91 20.34 4.75
CA ARG A 585 -20.99 19.31 5.26
C ARG A 585 -20.08 19.86 6.37
N THR A 586 -19.62 21.11 6.24
CA THR A 586 -18.87 21.77 7.30
C THR A 586 -19.71 21.98 8.58
N LEU A 587 -20.97 22.40 8.43
CA LEU A 587 -21.92 22.53 9.53
C LEU A 587 -22.13 21.18 10.23
N GLU A 588 -22.24 20.09 9.47
CA GLU A 588 -22.38 18.73 9.99
C GLU A 588 -21.18 18.24 10.80
N ILE A 589 -19.95 18.55 10.36
CA ILE A 589 -18.75 18.23 11.16
C ILE A 589 -18.71 19.01 12.47
N TYR A 590 -19.04 20.32 12.45
CA TYR A 590 -19.19 21.08 13.69
C TYR A 590 -20.29 20.51 14.60
N GLY A 591 -21.41 20.09 14.02
CA GLY A 591 -22.51 19.45 14.76
C GLY A 591 -22.08 18.14 15.41
N SER A 592 -21.34 17.31 14.67
CA SER A 592 -20.80 16.03 15.16
C SER A 592 -19.77 16.23 16.27
N LEU A 593 -18.89 17.22 16.14
CA LEU A 593 -17.94 17.61 17.20
C LEU A 593 -18.68 18.06 18.47
N TYR A 594 -19.69 18.91 18.33
CA TYR A 594 -20.49 19.34 19.47
C TYR A 594 -21.23 18.18 20.14
N GLU A 595 -21.82 17.27 19.37
CA GLU A 595 -22.57 16.13 19.91
C GLU A 595 -21.68 15.18 20.73
N ASN A 596 -20.44 14.97 20.28
CA ASN A 596 -19.48 14.05 20.91
C ASN A 596 -18.69 14.71 22.06
N PHE A 597 -18.30 15.97 21.93
CA PHE A 597 -17.37 16.63 22.87
C PHE A 597 -17.99 17.80 23.66
N GLY A 598 -19.06 18.43 23.18
CA GLY A 598 -19.86 19.41 23.92
C GLY A 598 -19.28 20.84 24.01
N ASP A 599 -18.19 21.16 23.32
CA ASP A 599 -17.58 22.50 23.36
C ASP A 599 -18.41 23.56 22.61
N ALA A 600 -18.75 24.66 23.28
CA ALA A 600 -19.57 25.74 22.73
C ALA A 600 -18.97 26.44 21.49
N SER A 601 -17.66 26.34 21.27
CA SER A 601 -16.99 26.86 20.08
C SER A 601 -17.45 26.15 18.79
N TYR A 602 -17.75 24.85 18.85
CA TYR A 602 -18.27 24.10 17.71
C TYR A 602 -19.69 24.53 17.34
N ARG A 603 -20.54 24.77 18.34
CA ARG A 603 -21.87 25.37 18.12
C ARG A 603 -21.76 26.73 17.42
N ALA A 604 -20.84 27.58 17.88
CA ALA A 604 -20.61 28.88 17.23
C ALA A 604 -20.09 28.73 15.79
N GLY A 605 -19.24 27.74 15.51
CA GLY A 605 -18.77 27.40 14.16
C GLY A 605 -19.91 26.95 13.23
N ALA A 606 -20.76 26.03 13.70
CA ALA A 606 -21.93 25.56 12.95
C ALA A 606 -22.89 26.70 12.61
N LEU A 607 -23.17 27.60 13.56
CA LEU A 607 -24.02 28.78 13.33
C LEU A 607 -23.43 29.74 12.29
N LYS A 608 -22.11 29.95 12.29
CA LYS A 608 -21.45 30.76 11.26
C LYS A 608 -21.64 30.14 9.87
N ALA A 609 -21.48 28.82 9.74
CA ALA A 609 -21.73 28.11 8.48
C ALA A 609 -23.20 28.26 8.04
N TYR A 610 -24.14 28.08 8.96
CA TYR A 610 -25.56 28.26 8.72
C TYR A 610 -25.92 29.67 8.24
N CYS A 611 -25.41 30.73 8.88
CA CYS A 611 -25.69 32.11 8.46
C CYS A 611 -25.28 32.38 7.00
N VAL A 612 -24.14 31.82 6.56
CA VAL A 612 -23.71 31.94 5.16
C VAL A 612 -24.61 31.14 4.22
N ILE A 613 -25.08 29.97 4.62
CA ILE A 613 -26.05 29.17 3.83
C ILE A 613 -27.36 29.96 3.65
N GLU A 614 -27.86 30.60 4.70
CA GLU A 614 -29.08 31.42 4.65
C GLU A 614 -28.90 32.64 3.74
N GLU A 615 -27.78 33.37 3.89
CA GLU A 615 -27.46 34.52 3.04
C GLU A 615 -27.42 34.13 1.56
N LEU A 616 -26.81 32.97 1.24
CA LEU A 616 -26.76 32.43 -0.12
C LEU A 616 -28.14 32.03 -0.62
N ARG A 617 -28.98 31.41 0.22
CA ARG A 617 -30.36 31.05 -0.15
C ARG A 617 -31.18 32.29 -0.51
N ASP A 618 -31.08 33.34 0.28
CA ASP A 618 -31.85 34.58 0.08
C ASP A 618 -31.35 35.35 -1.16
N THR A 619 -30.03 35.33 -1.39
CA THR A 619 -29.40 35.98 -2.55
C THR A 619 -29.69 35.24 -3.87
N TYR A 620 -29.78 33.91 -3.82
CA TYR A 620 -29.93 33.04 -5.00
C TYR A 620 -31.16 32.13 -4.88
N PRO A 621 -32.39 32.69 -4.93
CA PRO A 621 -33.63 31.97 -4.64
C PRO A 621 -33.92 30.81 -5.62
N PHE A 622 -33.33 30.81 -6.82
CA PHE A 622 -33.44 29.71 -7.78
C PHE A 622 -32.76 28.40 -7.31
N THR A 623 -31.91 28.45 -6.27
CA THR A 623 -31.31 27.26 -5.64
C THR A 623 -32.08 26.76 -4.41
N ALA A 624 -33.20 27.40 -4.06
CA ALA A 624 -33.95 27.11 -2.83
C ALA A 624 -34.32 25.62 -2.71
N GLU A 625 -34.81 24.98 -3.77
CA GLU A 625 -35.23 23.58 -3.70
C GLU A 625 -34.08 22.61 -3.35
N LYS A 626 -32.87 22.83 -3.91
CA LYS A 626 -31.70 21.99 -3.61
C LYS A 626 -31.11 22.31 -2.24
N THR A 627 -31.12 23.59 -1.87
CA THR A 627 -30.73 24.03 -0.53
C THR A 627 -31.64 23.42 0.54
N GLU A 628 -32.95 23.38 0.31
CA GLU A 628 -33.93 22.70 1.16
C GLU A 628 -33.63 21.20 1.28
N LEU A 629 -33.29 20.51 0.17
CA LEU A 629 -32.90 19.10 0.21
C LEU A 629 -31.69 18.86 1.12
N TYR A 630 -30.65 19.68 1.00
CA TYR A 630 -29.42 19.54 1.79
C TYR A 630 -29.63 19.94 3.26
N LEU A 631 -30.37 21.02 3.52
CA LEU A 631 -30.79 21.40 4.86
C LEU A 631 -31.61 20.29 5.51
N ALA A 632 -32.55 19.67 4.80
CA ALA A 632 -33.35 18.58 5.33
C ALA A 632 -32.52 17.34 5.69
N ASN A 633 -31.52 16.99 4.88
CA ASN A 633 -30.70 15.80 5.10
C ASN A 633 -29.63 15.98 6.18
N TRP A 634 -28.98 17.15 6.27
CA TRP A 634 -27.77 17.33 7.07
C TRP A 634 -27.77 18.62 7.90
N GLY A 635 -28.24 19.74 7.34
CA GLY A 635 -28.22 21.05 8.03
C GLY A 635 -29.13 21.10 9.27
N ILE A 636 -30.43 20.85 9.10
CA ILE A 636 -31.42 20.87 10.18
C ILE A 636 -31.12 19.81 11.26
N PRO A 637 -30.79 18.55 10.92
CA PRO A 637 -30.34 17.56 11.91
C PRO A 637 -29.16 18.06 12.77
N SER A 638 -28.20 18.74 12.16
CA SER A 638 -27.04 19.27 12.87
C SER A 638 -27.39 20.50 13.72
N LEU A 639 -28.33 21.35 13.27
CA LEU A 639 -28.88 22.45 14.08
C LEU A 639 -29.59 21.94 15.35
N PHE A 640 -30.34 20.85 15.22
CA PHE A 640 -30.90 20.14 16.38
C PHE A 640 -29.80 19.60 17.30
N ALA A 641 -28.76 18.97 16.74
CA ALA A 641 -27.64 18.42 17.52
C ALA A 641 -26.91 19.48 18.37
N ILE A 642 -26.79 20.72 17.85
CA ILE A 642 -26.18 21.85 18.58
C ILE A 642 -27.16 22.64 19.48
N GLY A 643 -28.41 22.18 19.60
CA GLY A 643 -29.44 22.78 20.47
C GLY A 643 -30.08 24.06 19.91
N GLU A 644 -30.03 24.29 18.60
CA GLU A 644 -30.66 25.43 17.92
C GLU A 644 -32.09 25.10 17.42
N ASP A 645 -32.90 24.54 18.32
CA ASP A 645 -34.25 24.05 18.04
C ASP A 645 -35.15 25.11 17.38
N GLY A 646 -35.06 26.37 17.82
CA GLY A 646 -35.89 27.45 17.27
C GLY A 646 -35.64 27.69 15.77
N ILE A 647 -34.37 27.68 15.36
CA ILE A 647 -33.96 27.82 13.96
C ILE A 647 -34.38 26.57 13.18
N ALA A 648 -34.05 25.39 13.71
CA ALA A 648 -34.34 24.11 13.09
C ALA A 648 -35.86 23.92 12.84
N LEU A 649 -36.70 24.29 13.79
CA LEU A 649 -38.16 24.23 13.68
C LEU A 649 -38.69 25.19 12.61
N ALA A 650 -38.23 26.44 12.59
CA ALA A 650 -38.65 27.42 11.60
C ALA A 650 -38.33 26.96 10.17
N LEU A 651 -37.14 26.37 9.96
CA LEU A 651 -36.77 25.76 8.68
C LEU A 651 -37.66 24.56 8.35
N THR A 652 -37.92 23.69 9.32
CA THR A 652 -38.76 22.49 9.14
C THR A 652 -40.16 22.85 8.68
N ASP A 653 -40.77 23.90 9.24
CA ASP A 653 -42.10 24.38 8.86
C ASP A 653 -42.14 24.93 7.43
N GLY A 654 -41.05 25.56 6.99
CA GLY A 654 -40.86 26.09 5.64
C GLY A 654 -40.58 25.04 4.56
N LEU A 655 -40.18 23.82 4.92
CA LEU A 655 -39.83 22.77 3.96
C LEU A 655 -41.04 22.25 3.17
N ALA A 656 -40.81 21.92 1.90
CA ALA A 656 -41.75 21.14 1.10
C ALA A 656 -42.11 19.81 1.80
N SER A 657 -43.38 19.38 1.67
CA SER A 657 -43.89 18.20 2.38
C SER A 657 -43.09 16.91 2.14
N LYS A 658 -42.46 16.78 0.96
CA LYS A 658 -41.60 15.62 0.61
C LYS A 658 -40.33 15.51 1.48
N TYR A 659 -39.85 16.61 2.06
CA TYR A 659 -38.63 16.65 2.86
C TYR A 659 -38.88 16.64 4.37
N ARG A 660 -40.03 17.15 4.83
CA ARG A 660 -40.37 17.22 6.27
C ARG A 660 -40.26 15.88 6.99
N LYS A 661 -40.70 14.78 6.36
CA LYS A 661 -40.63 13.43 6.96
C LYS A 661 -39.21 13.00 7.35
N LYS A 662 -38.19 13.45 6.60
CA LYS A 662 -36.78 13.15 6.91
C LYS A 662 -36.26 13.89 8.15
N VAL A 663 -36.85 15.06 8.42
CA VAL A 663 -36.44 15.96 9.50
C VAL A 663 -37.16 15.63 10.81
N TYR A 664 -38.40 15.17 10.76
CA TYR A 664 -39.17 14.80 11.96
C TYR A 664 -38.45 13.75 12.83
N ALA A 665 -37.73 12.80 12.23
CA ALA A 665 -36.91 11.87 12.99
C ALA A 665 -35.79 12.57 13.79
N SER A 666 -35.13 13.58 13.21
CA SER A 666 -34.11 14.38 13.90
C SER A 666 -34.73 15.29 14.97
N GLN A 667 -35.86 15.94 14.66
CA GLN A 667 -36.59 16.78 15.60
C GLN A 667 -37.06 15.99 16.83
N ALA A 668 -37.64 14.80 16.60
CA ALA A 668 -38.08 13.93 17.69
C ALA A 668 -36.88 13.45 18.53
N THR A 669 -35.74 13.17 17.89
CA THR A 669 -34.49 12.84 18.59
C THR A 669 -34.00 14.01 19.45
N SER A 670 -34.00 15.24 18.93
CA SER A 670 -33.63 16.44 19.71
C SER A 670 -34.52 16.62 20.94
N LYS A 671 -35.84 16.54 20.76
CA LYS A 671 -36.80 16.65 21.86
C LYS A 671 -36.57 15.60 22.95
N ALA A 672 -36.35 14.34 22.55
CA ALA A 672 -36.12 13.26 23.50
C ALA A 672 -34.77 13.35 24.22
N VAL A 673 -33.71 13.77 23.51
CA VAL A 673 -32.33 13.76 24.03
C VAL A 673 -32.00 15.08 24.72
N ALA A 674 -32.05 16.20 23.99
CA ALA A 674 -31.70 17.53 24.52
C ALA A 674 -32.83 18.14 25.35
N GLY A 675 -34.08 18.01 24.90
CA GLY A 675 -35.25 18.57 25.57
C GLY A 675 -35.79 17.73 26.74
N GLU A 676 -35.34 16.47 26.87
CA GLU A 676 -35.89 15.47 27.79
C GLU A 676 -37.43 15.33 27.73
N ASP A 677 -38.01 15.65 26.58
CA ASP A 677 -39.45 15.74 26.31
C ASP A 677 -39.88 14.55 25.45
N MET A 678 -40.11 13.40 26.10
CA MET A 678 -40.53 12.16 25.42
C MET A 678 -41.92 12.29 24.78
N ASP A 679 -42.86 12.94 25.46
CA ASP A 679 -44.23 13.13 24.95
C ASP A 679 -44.22 13.99 23.68
N GLY A 680 -43.47 15.10 23.69
CA GLY A 680 -43.30 15.93 22.51
C GLY A 680 -42.51 15.22 21.41
N ALA A 681 -41.52 14.40 21.75
CA ALA A 681 -40.81 13.58 20.76
C ALA A 681 -41.78 12.61 20.06
N PHE A 682 -42.64 11.94 20.81
CA PHE A 682 -43.66 11.04 20.28
C PHE A 682 -44.71 11.76 19.42
N ALA A 683 -45.15 12.95 19.84
CA ALA A 683 -46.03 13.77 19.04
C ALA A 683 -45.41 14.11 17.67
N VAL A 684 -44.10 14.35 17.61
CA VAL A 684 -43.38 14.57 16.34
C VAL A 684 -43.27 13.29 15.51
N VAL A 685 -43.02 12.14 16.13
CA VAL A 685 -43.04 10.84 15.43
C VAL A 685 -44.41 10.58 14.78
N ASP A 686 -45.50 10.97 15.43
CA ASP A 686 -46.85 10.82 14.88
C ASP A 686 -47.12 11.70 13.65
N LEU A 687 -46.32 12.76 13.42
CA LEU A 687 -46.39 13.58 12.20
C LEU A 687 -45.79 12.89 10.98
N ILE A 688 -44.99 11.83 11.17
CA ILE A 688 -44.45 11.03 10.08
C ILE A 688 -45.62 10.25 9.47
N THR A 689 -46.03 10.65 8.27
CA THR A 689 -47.08 9.97 7.51
C THR A 689 -46.57 9.58 6.13
N ASP A 690 -47.01 8.43 5.63
CA ASP A 690 -46.73 7.98 4.27
C ASP A 690 -47.98 7.40 3.62
N LYS A 691 -48.03 7.38 2.28
CA LYS A 691 -49.16 6.79 1.55
C LYS A 691 -49.19 5.27 1.71
N ASP A 692 -48.01 4.68 1.81
CA ASP A 692 -47.81 3.25 1.96
C ASP A 692 -47.67 2.94 3.47
N PRO A 693 -48.63 2.20 4.08
CA PRO A 693 -48.64 1.95 5.52
C PRO A 693 -47.37 1.26 6.04
N GLU A 694 -46.76 0.41 5.22
CA GLU A 694 -45.49 -0.25 5.53
C GLU A 694 -44.33 0.73 5.66
N ASP A 695 -44.21 1.68 4.74
CA ASP A 695 -43.18 2.70 4.76
C ASP A 695 -43.40 3.66 5.95
N GLU A 696 -44.65 4.04 6.22
CA GLU A 696 -44.99 4.85 7.39
C GLU A 696 -44.52 4.19 8.69
N VAL A 697 -44.86 2.91 8.88
CA VAL A 697 -44.41 2.14 10.07
C VAL A 697 -42.89 2.04 10.10
N ALA A 698 -42.24 1.74 8.97
CA ALA A 698 -40.79 1.65 8.90
C ALA A 698 -40.09 2.95 9.30
N PHE A 699 -40.56 4.10 8.80
CA PHE A 699 -39.99 5.40 9.12
C PHE A 699 -40.21 5.78 10.58
N LYS A 700 -41.39 5.48 11.16
CA LYS A 700 -41.65 5.72 12.59
C LYS A 700 -40.77 4.83 13.47
N VAL A 701 -40.62 3.55 13.13
CA VAL A 701 -39.73 2.64 13.86
C VAL A 701 -38.29 3.12 13.77
N ASP A 702 -37.81 3.54 12.59
CA ASP A 702 -36.48 4.12 12.43
C ASP A 702 -36.29 5.38 13.28
N ALA A 703 -37.28 6.29 13.33
CA ALA A 703 -37.24 7.49 14.17
C ALA A 703 -37.19 7.18 15.67
N LEU A 704 -37.86 6.11 16.12
CA LEU A 704 -37.82 5.65 17.51
C LEU A 704 -36.53 4.89 17.85
N THR A 705 -35.78 4.43 16.86
CA THR A 705 -34.61 3.55 17.03
C THR A 705 -33.32 4.12 16.43
N TYR A 706 -33.00 3.75 15.19
CA TYR A 706 -31.90 4.25 14.35
C TYR A 706 -32.27 4.09 12.86
N CYS A 707 -31.57 4.73 11.93
CA CYS A 707 -31.86 4.56 10.49
C CYS A 707 -31.48 3.16 9.98
N ALA A 708 -32.40 2.39 9.41
CA ALA A 708 -32.09 1.04 8.94
C ALA A 708 -31.06 1.01 7.79
N ALA A 709 -31.04 2.05 6.94
CA ALA A 709 -30.08 2.16 5.84
C ALA A 709 -28.65 2.50 6.33
N ASN A 710 -28.51 3.07 7.53
CA ASN A 710 -27.22 3.38 8.13
C ASN A 710 -27.36 3.45 9.66
N SER A 711 -26.94 2.39 10.37
CA SER A 711 -27.05 2.30 11.83
C SER A 711 -26.22 3.34 12.58
N LYS A 712 -25.22 3.97 11.92
CA LYS A 712 -24.49 5.11 12.49
C LYS A 712 -25.38 6.34 12.71
N VAL A 713 -26.47 6.47 11.95
CA VAL A 713 -27.47 7.54 12.15
C VAL A 713 -28.39 7.14 13.31
N LYS A 714 -27.93 7.43 14.52
CA LYS A 714 -28.67 7.21 15.77
C LYS A 714 -29.91 8.11 15.82
N ARG A 715 -31.04 7.55 16.28
CA ARG A 715 -32.28 8.28 16.57
C ARG A 715 -32.63 8.09 18.05
N ILE A 716 -33.88 8.32 18.46
CA ILE A 716 -34.28 8.44 19.87
C ILE A 716 -33.64 7.36 20.77
N ALA A 717 -33.99 6.08 20.62
CA ALA A 717 -33.49 5.05 21.53
C ALA A 717 -31.97 4.87 21.44
N ALA A 718 -31.40 4.81 20.24
CA ALA A 718 -29.95 4.60 20.08
C ALA A 718 -29.11 5.77 20.65
N SER A 719 -29.56 7.02 20.46
CA SER A 719 -28.91 8.20 21.02
C SER A 719 -29.03 8.25 22.55
N LEU A 720 -30.21 7.90 23.10
CA LEU A 720 -30.39 7.80 24.55
C LEU A 720 -29.50 6.71 25.17
N ILE A 721 -29.39 5.55 24.52
CA ILE A 721 -28.49 4.47 24.96
C ILE A 721 -27.04 4.94 24.96
N ALA A 722 -26.60 5.65 23.92
CA ALA A 722 -25.25 6.17 23.80
C ALA A 722 -24.90 7.22 24.88
N LYS A 723 -25.89 7.95 25.42
CA LYS A 723 -25.68 8.88 26.55
C LYS A 723 -25.52 8.17 27.91
N GLY A 724 -25.80 6.87 27.98
CA GLY A 724 -25.52 6.03 29.15
C GLY A 724 -26.73 5.69 30.01
N SER A 725 -26.49 4.93 31.08
CA SER A 725 -27.52 4.22 31.86
C SER A 725 -28.61 5.10 32.48
N HIS A 726 -28.30 6.37 32.78
CA HIS A 726 -29.26 7.33 33.31
C HIS A 726 -30.39 7.68 32.32
N ARG A 727 -30.22 7.39 31.02
CA ARG A 727 -31.23 7.63 29.96
C ARG A 727 -31.99 6.38 29.53
N TYR A 728 -31.69 5.21 30.11
CA TYR A 728 -32.29 3.94 29.66
C TYR A 728 -33.80 3.89 29.83
N SER A 729 -34.37 4.55 30.85
CA SER A 729 -35.84 4.62 31.01
C SER A 729 -36.54 5.27 29.82
N HIS A 730 -35.98 6.36 29.30
CA HIS A 730 -36.49 7.03 28.10
C HIS A 730 -36.26 6.20 26.83
N ALA A 731 -35.12 5.52 26.72
CA ALA A 731 -34.86 4.61 25.62
C ALA A 731 -35.90 3.48 25.58
N VAL A 732 -36.21 2.89 26.74
CA VAL A 732 -37.26 1.86 26.87
C VAL A 732 -38.62 2.38 26.41
N GLN A 733 -39.04 3.58 26.81
CA GLN A 733 -40.31 4.15 26.34
C GLN A 733 -40.38 4.25 24.80
N ALA A 734 -39.29 4.67 24.15
CA ALA A 734 -39.24 4.73 22.69
C ALA A 734 -39.32 3.34 22.04
N LEU A 735 -38.63 2.35 22.61
CA LEU A 735 -38.65 0.97 22.14
C LEU A 735 -40.02 0.31 22.36
N GLU A 736 -40.71 0.59 23.47
CA GLU A 736 -42.08 0.13 23.73
C GLU A 736 -43.06 0.72 22.72
N ARG A 737 -42.93 2.02 22.40
CA ARG A 737 -43.76 2.65 21.37
C ARG A 737 -43.50 2.05 19.99
N ALA A 738 -42.24 1.77 19.64
CA ALA A 738 -41.89 1.10 18.39
C ALA A 738 -42.48 -0.32 18.34
N GLY A 739 -42.39 -1.06 19.46
CA GLY A 739 -43.03 -2.37 19.61
C GLY A 739 -44.54 -2.32 19.41
N GLY A 740 -45.22 -1.30 19.96
CA GLY A 740 -46.65 -1.10 19.76
C GLY A 740 -47.04 -0.88 18.30
N LEU A 741 -46.25 -0.10 17.53
CA LEU A 741 -46.47 0.06 16.09
C LEU A 741 -46.35 -1.28 15.35
N LEU A 742 -45.32 -2.07 15.67
CA LEU A 742 -45.11 -3.39 15.08
C LEU A 742 -46.20 -4.40 15.48
N ASP A 743 -46.71 -4.33 16.71
CA ASP A 743 -47.79 -5.20 17.19
C ASP A 743 -49.09 -4.92 16.43
N THR A 744 -49.37 -3.65 16.10
CA THR A 744 -50.58 -3.25 15.36
C THR A 744 -50.49 -3.43 13.84
N PHE A 745 -49.28 -3.46 13.28
CA PHE A 745 -49.08 -3.60 11.84
C PHE A 745 -49.30 -5.05 11.38
N THR A 746 -50.17 -5.23 10.39
CA THR A 746 -50.52 -6.53 9.79
C THR A 746 -50.26 -6.51 8.29
N THR A 747 -49.67 -7.57 7.77
CA THR A 747 -49.49 -7.81 6.34
C THR A 747 -49.48 -9.31 6.09
N ASP A 748 -50.02 -9.73 4.94
CA ASP A 748 -49.93 -11.12 4.46
C ASP A 748 -48.76 -11.29 3.46
N ASP A 749 -48.11 -10.19 3.07
CA ASP A 749 -46.96 -10.20 2.18
C ASP A 749 -45.68 -10.58 2.94
N GLY A 750 -45.00 -11.61 2.45
CA GLY A 750 -43.81 -12.15 3.08
C GLY A 750 -42.62 -11.20 3.09
N GLU A 751 -42.40 -10.46 2.00
CA GLU A 751 -41.31 -9.49 1.88
C GLU A 751 -41.48 -8.36 2.87
N ILE A 752 -42.70 -7.80 2.92
CA ILE A 752 -43.05 -6.70 3.82
C ILE A 752 -42.98 -7.18 5.28
N ASN A 753 -43.49 -8.38 5.59
CA ASN A 753 -43.41 -8.96 6.94
C ASN A 753 -41.95 -9.09 7.40
N TYR A 754 -41.08 -9.65 6.55
CA TYR A 754 -39.66 -9.77 6.85
C TYR A 754 -39.01 -8.41 7.06
N LYS A 755 -39.11 -7.49 6.08
CA LYS A 755 -38.43 -6.19 6.13
C LYS A 755 -38.89 -5.36 7.33
N ILE A 756 -40.19 -5.30 7.60
CA ILE A 756 -40.76 -4.40 8.61
C ILE A 756 -40.76 -5.03 10.00
N LYS A 757 -41.28 -6.25 10.16
CA LYS A 757 -41.50 -6.84 11.49
C LYS A 757 -40.30 -7.61 12.01
N VAL A 758 -39.47 -8.17 11.13
CA VAL A 758 -38.29 -8.96 11.55
C VAL A 758 -37.02 -8.10 11.49
N GLN A 759 -36.56 -7.75 10.28
CA GLN A 759 -35.27 -7.09 10.07
C GLN A 759 -35.23 -5.67 10.67
N ARG A 760 -36.15 -4.78 10.26
CA ARG A 760 -36.23 -3.40 10.79
C ARG A 760 -37.04 -3.32 12.08
N GLY A 761 -37.63 -4.43 12.52
CA GLY A 761 -38.58 -4.50 13.64
C GLY A 761 -38.00 -5.18 14.87
N TYR A 762 -38.50 -6.37 15.20
CA TYR A 762 -38.24 -7.01 16.49
C TYR A 762 -36.77 -7.41 16.72
N VAL A 763 -36.03 -7.82 15.68
CA VAL A 763 -34.59 -8.12 15.83
C VAL A 763 -33.82 -6.85 16.20
N LYS A 764 -34.18 -5.73 15.55
CA LYS A 764 -33.63 -4.41 15.83
C LYS A 764 -33.93 -3.92 17.26
N LEU A 765 -35.16 -4.10 17.73
CA LEU A 765 -35.54 -3.77 19.11
C LEU A 765 -34.76 -4.64 20.11
N ALA A 766 -34.66 -5.95 19.85
CA ALA A 766 -33.90 -6.88 20.68
C ALA A 766 -32.43 -6.47 20.80
N TYR A 767 -31.78 -6.10 19.69
CA TYR A 767 -30.42 -5.58 19.69
C TYR A 767 -30.25 -4.37 20.63
N LEU A 768 -31.15 -3.38 20.53
CA LEU A 768 -31.09 -2.19 21.39
C LEU A 768 -31.36 -2.48 22.87
N TYR A 769 -32.26 -3.42 23.19
CA TYR A 769 -32.42 -3.91 24.56
C TYR A 769 -31.16 -4.62 25.07
N GLY A 770 -30.49 -5.39 24.20
CA GLY A 770 -29.21 -6.04 24.50
C GLY A 770 -28.11 -5.05 24.89
N LEU A 771 -27.98 -3.94 24.15
CA LEU A 771 -27.01 -2.87 24.48
C LEU A 771 -27.22 -2.24 25.87
N MET A 772 -28.45 -2.31 26.41
CA MET A 772 -28.77 -1.83 27.76
C MET A 772 -28.66 -2.92 28.84
N GLY A 773 -28.33 -4.16 28.47
CA GLY A 773 -28.37 -5.32 29.38
C GLY A 773 -29.78 -5.76 29.79
N LYS A 774 -30.82 -5.38 29.03
CA LYS A 774 -32.23 -5.68 29.30
C LYS A 774 -32.62 -7.04 28.71
N ILE A 775 -32.11 -8.10 29.33
CA ILE A 775 -32.17 -9.48 28.83
C ILE A 775 -33.60 -10.00 28.65
N ALA A 776 -34.54 -9.66 29.55
CA ALA A 776 -35.91 -10.14 29.47
C ALA A 776 -36.66 -9.54 28.26
N GLU A 777 -36.49 -8.24 28.04
CA GLU A 777 -37.08 -7.51 26.93
C GLU A 777 -36.42 -7.87 25.59
N GLN A 778 -35.09 -8.06 25.58
CA GLN A 778 -34.37 -8.60 24.43
C GLN A 778 -34.95 -9.96 24.02
N LYS A 779 -35.07 -10.89 24.98
CA LYS A 779 -35.65 -12.21 24.74
C LYS A 779 -37.09 -12.12 24.23
N ALA A 780 -37.95 -11.32 24.85
CA ALA A 780 -39.35 -11.19 24.44
C ALA A 780 -39.50 -10.69 22.99
N ASN A 781 -38.65 -9.75 22.57
CA ASN A 781 -38.65 -9.27 21.19
C ASN A 781 -38.12 -10.34 20.22
N LEU A 782 -37.12 -11.13 20.59
CA LEU A 782 -36.66 -12.25 19.76
C LEU A 782 -37.73 -13.35 19.62
N GLU A 783 -38.52 -13.62 20.66
CA GLU A 783 -39.65 -14.55 20.57
C GLU A 783 -40.75 -14.03 19.62
N LYS A 784 -41.00 -12.71 19.61
CA LYS A 784 -41.88 -12.08 18.62
C LYS A 784 -41.30 -12.17 17.20
N ALA A 785 -40.00 -11.87 17.03
CA ALA A 785 -39.31 -12.00 15.74
C ALA A 785 -39.40 -13.42 15.20
N GLU A 786 -39.15 -14.43 16.03
CA GLU A 786 -39.22 -15.84 15.66
C GLU A 786 -40.64 -16.25 15.26
N CYS A 787 -41.65 -15.80 16.00
CA CYS A 787 -43.05 -16.02 15.64
C CYS A 787 -43.37 -15.44 14.26
N GLN A 788 -42.96 -14.19 13.99
CA GLN A 788 -43.18 -13.56 12.70
C GLN A 788 -42.40 -14.24 11.58
N ALA A 789 -41.15 -14.64 11.83
CA ALA A 789 -40.31 -15.33 10.86
C ALA A 789 -40.93 -16.67 10.44
N ARG A 790 -41.45 -17.45 11.38
CA ARG A 790 -42.11 -18.74 11.09
C ARG A 790 -43.41 -18.58 10.29
N SER A 791 -44.12 -17.46 10.47
CA SER A 791 -45.36 -17.15 9.74
C SER A 791 -45.14 -16.40 8.41
N THR A 792 -43.92 -15.96 8.10
CA THR A 792 -43.61 -15.26 6.84
C THR A 792 -43.97 -16.13 5.63
N ALA A 793 -44.72 -15.56 4.68
CA ALA A 793 -45.05 -16.20 3.41
C ALA A 793 -43.86 -16.19 2.44
N GLY A 794 -43.76 -17.22 1.58
CA GLY A 794 -42.67 -17.36 0.62
C GLY A 794 -41.36 -17.86 1.24
N ALA A 795 -40.75 -18.86 0.61
CA ALA A 795 -39.57 -19.53 1.16
C ALA A 795 -38.37 -18.58 1.35
N LEU A 796 -38.05 -17.76 0.34
CA LEU A 796 -36.93 -16.81 0.41
C LEU A 796 -37.03 -15.89 1.63
N TRP A 797 -38.16 -15.20 1.78
CA TRP A 797 -38.38 -14.23 2.87
C TRP A 797 -38.43 -14.90 4.24
N LYS A 798 -39.00 -16.11 4.32
CA LYS A 798 -39.01 -16.91 5.54
C LYS A 798 -37.59 -17.35 5.95
N VAL A 799 -36.76 -17.78 5.00
CA VAL A 799 -35.35 -18.11 5.25
C VAL A 799 -34.59 -16.89 5.75
N GLN A 800 -34.71 -15.75 5.05
CA GLN A 800 -34.08 -14.50 5.49
C GLN A 800 -34.51 -14.10 6.91
N ALA A 801 -35.80 -14.17 7.21
CA ALA A 801 -36.34 -13.84 8.52
C ALA A 801 -35.81 -14.76 9.63
N LEU A 802 -35.71 -16.06 9.37
CA LEU A 802 -35.17 -17.04 10.32
C LEU A 802 -33.66 -16.82 10.54
N CYS A 803 -32.90 -16.53 9.48
CA CYS A 803 -31.47 -16.23 9.57
C CYS A 803 -31.18 -14.97 10.40
N ASP A 804 -31.90 -13.87 10.16
CA ASP A 804 -31.74 -12.64 10.95
C ASP A 804 -32.19 -12.81 12.41
N THR A 805 -33.23 -13.62 12.64
CA THR A 805 -33.66 -13.97 14.01
C THR A 805 -32.62 -14.83 14.72
N ALA A 806 -31.97 -15.78 14.00
CA ALA A 806 -30.88 -16.59 14.53
C ALA A 806 -29.69 -15.70 14.96
N GLN A 807 -29.34 -14.68 14.17
CA GLN A 807 -28.33 -13.69 14.56
C GLN A 807 -28.71 -12.97 15.87
N GLY A 808 -29.98 -12.59 16.02
CA GLY A 808 -30.49 -11.99 17.25
C GLY A 808 -30.36 -12.91 18.48
N TRP A 809 -30.69 -14.20 18.32
CA TRP A 809 -30.52 -15.21 19.39
C TRP A 809 -29.06 -15.47 19.73
N HIS A 810 -28.17 -15.42 18.74
CA HIS A 810 -26.73 -15.53 18.95
C HIS A 810 -26.19 -14.37 19.78
N GLY A 811 -26.63 -13.14 19.50
CA GLY A 811 -26.28 -11.96 20.32
C GLY A 811 -26.77 -12.02 21.78
N LEU A 812 -27.74 -12.89 22.09
CA LEU A 812 -28.18 -13.19 23.46
C LEU A 812 -27.43 -14.39 24.08
N GLY A 813 -26.65 -15.14 23.30
CA GLY A 813 -25.98 -16.37 23.72
C GLY A 813 -26.88 -17.60 23.81
N ASN A 814 -28.06 -17.60 23.17
CA ASN A 814 -29.00 -18.73 23.21
C ASN A 814 -28.80 -19.68 22.02
N ASN A 815 -27.75 -20.48 22.07
CA ASN A 815 -27.38 -21.40 20.98
C ASN A 815 -28.50 -22.37 20.59
N SER A 816 -29.33 -22.83 21.54
CA SER A 816 -30.44 -23.75 21.23
C SER A 816 -31.47 -23.16 20.25
N ARG A 817 -31.77 -21.86 20.40
CA ARG A 817 -32.68 -21.14 19.51
C ARG A 817 -32.03 -20.80 18.18
N VAL A 818 -30.73 -20.50 18.18
CA VAL A 818 -29.95 -20.30 16.95
C VAL A 818 -30.03 -21.54 16.06
N THR A 819 -29.69 -22.72 16.60
CA THR A 819 -29.74 -23.98 15.86
C THR A 819 -31.15 -24.29 15.35
N LEU A 820 -32.19 -24.05 16.17
CA LEU A 820 -33.58 -24.29 15.75
C LEU A 820 -34.00 -23.38 14.59
N CYS A 821 -33.69 -22.08 14.64
CA CYS A 821 -33.99 -21.15 13.56
C CYS A 821 -33.26 -21.53 12.26
N LEU A 822 -31.98 -21.90 12.33
CA LEU A 822 -31.19 -22.30 11.16
C LEU A 822 -31.67 -23.63 10.57
N HIS A 823 -32.03 -24.59 11.43
CA HIS A 823 -32.64 -25.85 11.00
C HIS A 823 -33.97 -25.61 10.25
N ASP A 824 -34.84 -24.75 10.79
CA ASP A 824 -36.12 -24.45 10.14
C ASP A 824 -35.94 -23.64 8.85
N ALA A 825 -34.91 -22.79 8.78
CA ALA A 825 -34.53 -22.09 7.57
C ALA A 825 -34.06 -23.09 6.50
N ARG A 826 -33.21 -24.05 6.87
CA ARG A 826 -32.76 -25.12 5.98
C ARG A 826 -33.92 -25.97 5.47
N LEU A 827 -34.80 -26.43 6.36
CA LEU A 827 -36.01 -27.17 5.95
C LEU A 827 -36.89 -26.36 4.99
N THR A 828 -37.02 -25.05 5.21
CA THR A 828 -37.80 -24.18 4.32
C THR A 828 -37.14 -24.06 2.95
N ALA A 829 -35.80 -23.96 2.88
CA ALA A 829 -35.05 -23.92 1.63
C ALA A 829 -35.13 -25.26 0.87
N ASP A 830 -34.96 -26.39 1.56
CA ASP A 830 -34.97 -27.74 0.99
C ASP A 830 -36.37 -28.14 0.47
N ALA A 831 -37.44 -27.54 1.00
CA ALA A 831 -38.81 -27.80 0.57
C ALA A 831 -39.16 -27.19 -0.80
N VAL A 832 -38.38 -26.21 -1.29
CA VAL A 832 -38.61 -25.56 -2.59
C VAL A 832 -38.13 -26.49 -3.70
N ARG A 833 -39.04 -26.94 -4.59
CA ARG A 833 -38.63 -27.81 -5.70
C ARG A 833 -38.08 -27.00 -6.87
N GLU A 834 -37.12 -27.60 -7.57
CA GLU A 834 -36.58 -27.02 -8.80
C GLU A 834 -37.70 -26.81 -9.84
N GLY A 835 -37.69 -25.65 -10.49
CA GLY A 835 -38.73 -25.25 -11.45
C GLY A 835 -40.01 -24.65 -10.85
N GLU A 836 -40.23 -24.72 -9.52
CA GLU A 836 -41.35 -24.01 -8.87
C GLU A 836 -41.08 -22.51 -8.71
N VAL A 837 -39.81 -22.13 -8.62
CA VAL A 837 -39.35 -20.74 -8.51
C VAL A 837 -38.23 -20.48 -9.51
N ASP A 838 -38.03 -19.21 -9.83
CA ASP A 838 -36.88 -18.74 -10.60
C ASP A 838 -35.56 -19.21 -9.98
N ALA A 839 -34.64 -19.73 -10.80
CA ALA A 839 -33.37 -20.29 -10.35
C ALA A 839 -32.51 -19.28 -9.57
N THR A 840 -32.58 -18.00 -9.93
CA THR A 840 -31.90 -16.92 -9.20
C THR A 840 -32.44 -16.80 -7.78
N LYS A 841 -33.77 -16.85 -7.60
CA LYS A 841 -34.41 -16.80 -6.28
C LYS A 841 -34.12 -18.06 -5.44
N LEU A 842 -34.04 -19.22 -6.10
CA LEU A 842 -33.65 -20.46 -5.43
C LEU A 842 -32.21 -20.37 -4.91
N ALA A 843 -31.27 -19.96 -5.76
CA ALA A 843 -29.89 -19.72 -5.36
C ALA A 843 -29.79 -18.66 -4.25
N GLU A 844 -30.53 -17.55 -4.37
CA GLU A 844 -30.57 -16.50 -3.34
C GLU A 844 -31.02 -17.04 -1.97
N THR A 845 -31.98 -17.97 -1.95
CA THR A 845 -32.44 -18.59 -0.70
C THR A 845 -31.29 -19.30 0.03
N TYR A 846 -30.47 -20.07 -0.69
CA TYR A 846 -29.30 -20.73 -0.10
C TYR A 846 -28.14 -19.78 0.17
N TYR A 847 -28.00 -18.69 -0.59
CA TYR A 847 -27.02 -17.65 -0.31
C TYR A 847 -27.22 -17.04 1.08
N TRP A 848 -28.45 -16.70 1.44
CA TRP A 848 -28.77 -16.16 2.77
C TRP A 848 -28.48 -17.16 3.89
N LEU A 849 -28.76 -18.44 3.66
CA LEU A 849 -28.46 -19.49 4.62
C LEU A 849 -26.95 -19.72 4.78
N MET A 850 -26.21 -19.76 3.67
CA MET A 850 -24.75 -19.86 3.64
C MET A 850 -24.11 -18.72 4.43
N LYS A 851 -24.49 -17.46 4.13
CA LYS A 851 -23.99 -16.28 4.84
C LYS A 851 -24.38 -16.27 6.31
N ALA A 852 -25.54 -16.84 6.68
CA ALA A 852 -25.94 -16.96 8.08
C ALA A 852 -25.04 -17.94 8.84
N TYR A 853 -24.82 -19.15 8.33
CA TYR A 853 -23.89 -20.11 8.93
C TYR A 853 -22.46 -19.55 8.99
N GLU A 854 -22.01 -18.86 7.94
CA GLU A 854 -20.70 -18.24 7.89
C GLU A 854 -20.53 -17.17 8.99
N ARG A 855 -21.47 -16.22 9.09
CA ARG A 855 -21.44 -15.14 10.10
C ARG A 855 -21.49 -15.68 11.53
N LEU A 856 -22.17 -16.79 11.74
CA LEU A 856 -22.35 -17.42 13.05
C LEU A 856 -21.25 -18.44 13.41
N GLY A 857 -20.29 -18.69 12.51
CA GLY A 857 -19.15 -19.56 12.76
C GLY A 857 -19.41 -21.06 12.67
N TYR A 858 -20.53 -21.49 12.09
CA TYR A 858 -20.85 -22.92 11.90
C TYR A 858 -20.15 -23.47 10.63
N ARG A 859 -18.87 -23.84 10.77
CA ARG A 859 -17.94 -24.20 9.69
C ARG A 859 -18.45 -25.33 8.76
N GLU A 860 -18.87 -26.45 9.33
CA GLU A 860 -19.32 -27.61 8.52
C GLU A 860 -20.63 -27.32 7.79
N ASP A 861 -21.63 -26.76 8.49
CA ASP A 861 -22.92 -26.40 7.88
C ASP A 861 -22.75 -25.33 6.79
N ALA A 862 -21.89 -24.34 7.00
CA ALA A 862 -21.60 -23.32 6.00
C ALA A 862 -20.99 -23.92 4.72
N SER A 863 -20.07 -24.88 4.88
CA SER A 863 -19.41 -25.56 3.75
C SER A 863 -20.41 -26.44 2.98
N GLU A 864 -21.26 -27.18 3.69
CA GLU A 864 -22.32 -27.98 3.07
C GLU A 864 -23.31 -27.09 2.29
N VAL A 865 -23.78 -26.01 2.90
CA VAL A 865 -24.71 -25.07 2.25
C VAL A 865 -24.05 -24.34 1.08
N ALA A 866 -22.75 -24.05 1.14
CA ALA A 866 -22.01 -23.47 0.01
C ALA A 866 -22.03 -24.40 -1.22
N ASN A 867 -21.89 -25.72 -1.02
CA ASN A 867 -21.98 -26.71 -2.10
C ASN A 867 -23.41 -26.83 -2.67
N ILE A 868 -24.43 -26.68 -1.84
CA ILE A 868 -25.82 -26.68 -2.32
C ILE A 868 -26.12 -25.39 -3.08
N TYR A 869 -25.68 -24.26 -2.54
CA TYR A 869 -25.79 -22.96 -3.17
C TYR A 869 -25.10 -22.94 -4.54
N SER A 870 -23.91 -23.54 -4.68
CA SER A 870 -23.22 -23.65 -5.97
C SER A 870 -24.01 -24.52 -6.95
N ALA A 871 -24.53 -25.67 -6.51
CA ALA A 871 -25.38 -26.52 -7.33
C ALA A 871 -26.65 -25.80 -7.81
N LYS A 872 -27.31 -25.02 -6.93
CA LYS A 872 -28.49 -24.21 -7.32
C LYS A 872 -28.13 -23.04 -8.23
N SER A 873 -26.96 -22.45 -8.03
CA SER A 873 -26.44 -21.38 -8.91
C SER A 873 -26.17 -21.90 -10.32
N GLY A 874 -25.75 -23.17 -10.45
CA GLY A 874 -25.59 -23.84 -11.74
C GLY A 874 -26.88 -23.94 -12.57
N LEU A 875 -28.06 -23.78 -11.96
CA LEU A 875 -29.35 -23.79 -12.66
C LEU A 875 -29.76 -22.42 -13.23
N ILE A 876 -29.00 -21.35 -12.94
CA ILE A 876 -29.31 -19.99 -13.39
C ILE A 876 -29.15 -19.87 -14.92
N PHE A 877 -28.16 -20.55 -15.47
CA PHE A 877 -27.89 -20.60 -16.89
C PHE A 877 -28.24 -21.99 -17.43
N ASP A 878 -29.12 -22.05 -18.42
CA ASP A 878 -29.54 -23.29 -19.06
C ASP A 878 -28.79 -23.46 -20.39
N GLU A 879 -27.76 -24.30 -20.37
CA GLU A 879 -26.92 -24.65 -21.52
C GLU A 879 -27.70 -25.34 -22.66
N SER A 880 -28.92 -25.81 -22.41
CA SER A 880 -29.73 -26.55 -23.38
C SER A 880 -30.59 -25.69 -24.31
N LEU A 881 -30.68 -24.37 -24.04
CA LEU A 881 -31.47 -23.43 -24.84
C LEU A 881 -30.75 -23.04 -26.14
N THR A 882 -31.48 -23.03 -27.26
CA THR A 882 -30.92 -22.64 -28.58
C THR A 882 -30.83 -21.11 -28.75
N ASP A 883 -29.93 -20.65 -29.64
CA ASP A 883 -29.79 -19.22 -29.99
C ASP A 883 -31.12 -18.56 -30.38
N ASP A 884 -31.97 -19.28 -31.11
CA ASP A 884 -33.30 -18.82 -31.51
C ASP A 884 -34.25 -18.63 -30.30
N GLN A 885 -34.12 -19.46 -29.25
CA GLN A 885 -34.89 -19.33 -28.02
C GLN A 885 -34.43 -18.11 -27.20
N TRP A 886 -33.13 -17.84 -27.17
CA TRP A 886 -32.56 -16.64 -26.56
C TRP A 886 -32.94 -15.34 -27.29
N ALA A 887 -32.99 -15.38 -28.62
CA ALA A 887 -33.37 -14.23 -29.46
C ALA A 887 -34.81 -13.73 -29.22
N THR A 888 -35.68 -14.56 -28.62
CA THR A 888 -37.04 -14.16 -28.24
C THR A 888 -37.09 -13.18 -27.06
N GLY A 889 -35.98 -13.00 -26.33
CA GLY A 889 -35.90 -12.15 -25.14
C GLY A 889 -36.63 -12.68 -23.90
N SER A 890 -37.23 -13.87 -23.98
CA SER A 890 -38.07 -14.45 -22.92
C SER A 890 -37.29 -15.00 -21.72
N TYR A 891 -35.97 -15.19 -21.87
CA TYR A 891 -35.09 -15.85 -20.90
C TYR A 891 -34.05 -14.89 -20.28
N GLY A 892 -34.12 -13.59 -20.56
CA GLY A 892 -33.09 -12.63 -20.18
C GLY A 892 -31.95 -12.54 -21.20
N LYS A 893 -30.95 -11.70 -20.94
CA LYS A 893 -29.75 -11.63 -21.78
C LYS A 893 -28.82 -12.78 -21.39
N HIS A 894 -28.57 -13.69 -22.34
CA HIS A 894 -27.66 -14.84 -22.23
C HIS A 894 -26.42 -14.55 -21.37
N ASP A 895 -25.65 -13.52 -21.74
CA ASP A 895 -24.38 -13.17 -21.08
C ASP A 895 -24.55 -12.72 -19.62
N LYS A 896 -25.69 -12.11 -19.30
CA LYS A 896 -25.97 -11.64 -17.94
C LYS A 896 -26.22 -12.81 -16.98
N LEU A 897 -26.96 -13.83 -17.43
CA LEU A 897 -27.23 -15.00 -16.61
C LEU A 897 -25.98 -15.85 -16.38
N LEU A 898 -25.15 -15.95 -17.39
CA LEU A 898 -23.84 -16.61 -17.31
C LEU A 898 -22.90 -15.87 -16.33
N GLU A 899 -22.86 -14.54 -16.42
CA GLU A 899 -22.12 -13.69 -15.47
C GLU A 899 -22.67 -13.81 -14.03
N ASP A 900 -24.00 -13.89 -13.87
CA ASP A 900 -24.65 -14.07 -12.57
C ASP A 900 -24.36 -15.46 -11.95
N GLN A 901 -24.38 -16.53 -12.75
CA GLN A 901 -23.94 -17.86 -12.34
C GLN A 901 -22.48 -17.83 -11.89
N GLY A 902 -21.57 -17.31 -12.73
CA GLY A 902 -20.14 -17.23 -12.42
C GLY A 902 -19.87 -16.44 -11.13
N ARG A 903 -20.51 -15.27 -10.96
CA ARG A 903 -20.42 -14.48 -9.72
C ARG A 903 -20.90 -15.26 -8.50
N ASN A 904 -21.96 -16.05 -8.63
CA ASN A 904 -22.50 -16.81 -7.52
C ASN A 904 -21.60 -17.99 -7.14
N LEU A 905 -21.00 -18.67 -8.11
CA LEU A 905 -19.99 -19.71 -7.87
C LEU A 905 -18.74 -19.13 -7.17
N ILE A 906 -18.26 -17.95 -7.60
CA ILE A 906 -17.16 -17.25 -6.93
C ILE A 906 -17.53 -16.91 -5.47
N LYS A 907 -18.76 -16.48 -5.18
CA LYS A 907 -19.22 -16.25 -3.79
C LYS A 907 -19.20 -17.53 -2.96
N ALA A 908 -19.59 -18.67 -3.53
CA ALA A 908 -19.55 -19.97 -2.85
C ALA A 908 -18.10 -20.38 -2.54
N ALA A 909 -17.21 -20.27 -3.54
CA ALA A 909 -15.78 -20.54 -3.39
C ALA A 909 -15.15 -19.70 -2.27
N LYS A 910 -15.50 -18.42 -2.15
CA LYS A 910 -15.02 -17.56 -1.05
C LYS A 910 -15.40 -18.04 0.33
N VAL A 911 -16.61 -18.57 0.52
CA VAL A 911 -17.02 -19.12 1.81
C VAL A 911 -16.22 -20.37 2.12
N LEU A 912 -15.98 -21.22 1.12
CA LEU A 912 -15.12 -22.40 1.25
C LEU A 912 -13.68 -22.02 1.61
N ILE A 913 -13.09 -21.00 0.95
CA ILE A 913 -11.77 -20.46 1.28
C ILE A 913 -11.75 -19.95 2.72
N ALA A 914 -12.77 -19.20 3.14
CA ALA A 914 -12.87 -18.67 4.50
C ALA A 914 -13.01 -19.76 5.57
N PHE A 915 -13.19 -21.02 5.18
CA PHE A 915 -13.25 -22.19 6.05
C PHE A 915 -12.18 -23.23 5.67
N GLU A 916 -11.11 -22.81 5.00
CA GLU A 916 -9.96 -23.62 4.55
C GLU A 916 -10.39 -24.90 3.81
N ARG A 917 -11.40 -24.80 2.95
CA ARG A 917 -11.82 -25.87 2.02
C ARG A 917 -11.31 -25.55 0.62
N LEU A 918 -9.98 -25.41 0.50
CA LEU A 918 -9.30 -24.86 -0.68
C LEU A 918 -9.56 -25.70 -1.94
N ASP A 919 -9.46 -27.03 -1.87
CA ASP A 919 -9.72 -27.92 -3.01
C ASP A 919 -11.15 -27.79 -3.56
N ASN A 920 -12.14 -27.69 -2.68
CA ASN A 920 -13.54 -27.53 -3.08
C ASN A 920 -13.76 -26.15 -3.71
N ALA A 921 -13.10 -25.10 -3.18
CA ALA A 921 -13.14 -23.77 -3.76
C ALA A 921 -12.54 -23.79 -5.17
N GLU A 922 -11.35 -24.38 -5.34
CA GLU A 922 -10.67 -24.50 -6.62
C GLU A 922 -11.53 -25.23 -7.65
N ALA A 923 -12.15 -26.36 -7.29
CA ALA A 923 -13.04 -27.11 -8.18
C ALA A 923 -14.26 -26.26 -8.65
N LEU A 924 -14.81 -25.41 -7.78
CA LEU A 924 -15.86 -24.48 -8.17
C LEU A 924 -15.35 -23.41 -9.14
N LEU A 925 -14.16 -22.87 -8.91
CA LEU A 925 -13.57 -21.87 -9.80
C LEU A 925 -13.22 -22.49 -11.18
N ASP A 926 -12.79 -23.76 -11.21
CA ASP A 926 -12.54 -24.50 -12.46
C ASP A 926 -13.82 -24.59 -13.29
N SER A 927 -14.97 -24.82 -12.64
CA SER A 927 -16.27 -24.83 -13.31
C SER A 927 -16.63 -23.46 -13.91
N VAL A 928 -16.26 -22.35 -13.25
CA VAL A 928 -16.46 -20.99 -13.78
C VAL A 928 -15.64 -20.78 -15.06
N ILE A 929 -14.39 -21.26 -15.11
CA ILE A 929 -13.56 -21.19 -16.31
C ILE A 929 -14.16 -22.04 -17.43
N ALA A 930 -14.52 -23.29 -17.15
CA ALA A 930 -15.07 -24.20 -18.16
C ALA A 930 -16.36 -23.63 -18.79
N THR A 931 -17.25 -23.08 -17.97
CA THR A 931 -18.47 -22.40 -18.42
C THR A 931 -18.13 -21.12 -19.21
N LYS A 932 -17.12 -20.34 -18.81
CA LYS A 932 -16.66 -19.19 -19.61
C LYS A 932 -16.17 -19.63 -21.00
N GLU A 933 -15.28 -20.61 -21.06
CA GLU A 933 -14.65 -21.08 -22.30
C GLU A 933 -15.64 -21.71 -23.28
N ALA A 934 -16.73 -22.31 -22.78
CA ALA A 934 -17.75 -22.91 -23.61
C ALA A 934 -18.66 -21.88 -24.32
N PHE A 935 -18.81 -20.68 -23.76
CA PHE A 935 -19.88 -19.75 -24.15
C PHE A 935 -19.43 -18.32 -24.50
N TYR A 936 -18.19 -17.91 -24.21
CA TYR A 936 -17.66 -16.60 -24.60
C TYR A 936 -16.52 -16.71 -25.63
N ASP A 937 -16.52 -15.81 -26.61
CA ASP A 937 -15.31 -15.51 -27.38
C ASP A 937 -14.30 -14.74 -26.49
N ASP A 938 -13.00 -14.96 -26.73
CA ASP A 938 -11.84 -14.59 -25.86
C ASP A 938 -11.81 -13.16 -25.26
N GLY A 939 -12.63 -12.22 -25.75
CA GLY A 939 -12.66 -10.81 -25.32
C GLY A 939 -13.84 -10.37 -24.44
N GLU A 940 -14.90 -11.16 -24.25
CA GLU A 940 -16.18 -10.64 -23.70
C GLU A 940 -16.39 -10.83 -22.18
N CYS A 941 -15.57 -11.62 -21.48
CA CYS A 941 -15.77 -11.93 -20.05
C CYS A 941 -14.71 -11.34 -19.09
N VAL A 942 -14.25 -10.12 -19.38
CA VAL A 942 -13.20 -9.43 -18.58
C VAL A 942 -13.68 -9.12 -17.16
N ASP A 943 -14.93 -8.68 -16.99
CA ASP A 943 -15.50 -8.28 -15.69
C ASP A 943 -15.53 -9.44 -14.68
N LEU A 944 -15.85 -10.67 -15.12
CA LEU A 944 -15.83 -11.85 -14.27
C LEU A 944 -14.40 -12.23 -13.83
N CYS A 945 -13.44 -12.08 -14.75
CA CYS A 945 -12.07 -12.52 -14.53
C CYS A 945 -11.26 -11.55 -13.65
N VAL A 946 -11.33 -10.24 -13.93
CA VAL A 946 -10.49 -9.21 -13.29
C VAL A 946 -11.28 -8.07 -12.64
N GLY A 947 -12.62 -8.08 -12.70
CA GLY A 947 -13.48 -7.07 -12.08
C GLY A 947 -13.58 -5.77 -12.89
N LYS A 948 -14.51 -4.89 -12.47
CA LYS A 948 -14.76 -3.59 -13.12
C LYS A 948 -13.66 -2.57 -12.81
N VAL A 949 -13.45 -1.62 -13.74
CA VAL A 949 -12.33 -0.64 -13.79
C VAL A 949 -12.23 0.34 -12.60
N SER A 950 -13.11 0.28 -11.60
CA SER A 950 -13.09 1.19 -10.43
C SER A 950 -12.14 0.72 -9.31
N SER A 951 -10.83 0.85 -9.52
CA SER A 951 -9.72 0.91 -8.52
C SER A 951 -9.58 -0.17 -7.42
N THR A 952 -8.32 -0.63 -7.23
CA THR A 952 -7.84 -1.73 -6.36
C THR A 952 -8.47 -3.07 -6.70
N ALA A 953 -7.65 -4.00 -7.24
CA ALA A 953 -8.03 -5.35 -7.69
C ALA A 953 -9.30 -5.85 -6.99
N ASP A 954 -10.41 -5.89 -7.73
CA ASP A 954 -11.71 -6.23 -7.18
C ASP A 954 -11.60 -7.60 -6.52
N LYS A 955 -11.62 -7.62 -5.17
CA LYS A 955 -11.56 -8.87 -4.40
C LYS A 955 -12.70 -9.82 -4.78
N GLY A 956 -13.70 -9.34 -5.54
CA GLY A 956 -14.81 -9.99 -6.22
C GLY A 956 -14.49 -10.94 -7.39
N CYS A 957 -13.32 -10.86 -8.02
CA CYS A 957 -13.07 -11.49 -9.32
C CYS A 957 -12.50 -12.92 -9.24
N LEU A 958 -12.58 -13.65 -10.36
CA LEU A 958 -12.11 -15.03 -10.49
C LEU A 958 -10.61 -15.18 -10.22
N VAL A 959 -9.77 -14.33 -10.83
CA VAL A 959 -8.30 -14.38 -10.71
C VAL A 959 -7.88 -14.20 -9.25
N TYR A 960 -8.44 -13.19 -8.56
CA TYR A 960 -8.15 -12.96 -7.15
C TYR A 960 -8.62 -14.14 -6.28
N THR A 961 -9.78 -14.70 -6.58
CA THR A 961 -10.35 -15.81 -5.78
C THR A 961 -9.54 -17.10 -5.94
N TYR A 962 -9.01 -17.41 -7.12
CA TYR A 962 -8.06 -18.52 -7.30
C TYR A 962 -6.79 -18.32 -6.47
N ALA A 963 -6.24 -17.10 -6.49
CA ALA A 963 -5.04 -16.81 -5.75
C ALA A 963 -5.25 -16.93 -4.23
N CYS A 964 -6.42 -16.49 -3.72
CA CYS A 964 -6.82 -16.72 -2.33
C CYS A 964 -7.10 -18.19 -2.00
N ALA A 965 -7.44 -19.02 -2.99
CA ALA A 965 -7.57 -20.47 -2.80
C ALA A 965 -6.21 -21.20 -2.77
N GLY A 966 -5.09 -20.49 -2.92
CA GLY A 966 -3.75 -21.09 -3.01
C GLY A 966 -3.37 -21.53 -4.43
N ALA A 967 -4.31 -21.51 -5.38
CA ALA A 967 -4.12 -21.91 -6.78
C ALA A 967 -3.49 -20.79 -7.64
N VAL A 968 -2.30 -20.34 -7.23
CA VAL A 968 -1.60 -19.19 -7.83
C VAL A 968 -1.31 -19.38 -9.31
N GLU A 969 -0.90 -20.58 -9.73
CA GLU A 969 -0.60 -20.87 -11.14
C GLU A 969 -1.85 -20.75 -12.01
N LYS A 970 -2.97 -21.35 -11.59
CA LYS A 970 -4.27 -21.21 -12.26
C LYS A 970 -4.74 -19.75 -12.33
N ALA A 971 -4.52 -18.98 -11.26
CA ALA A 971 -4.84 -17.56 -11.25
C ALA A 971 -4.05 -16.78 -12.32
N VAL A 972 -2.75 -17.07 -12.47
CA VAL A 972 -1.88 -16.47 -13.49
C VAL A 972 -2.29 -16.89 -14.90
N ASP A 973 -2.64 -18.16 -15.09
CA ASP A 973 -3.09 -18.66 -16.39
C ASP A 973 -4.43 -18.04 -16.80
N ALA A 974 -5.38 -17.92 -15.85
CA ALA A 974 -6.64 -17.21 -16.06
C ALA A 974 -6.43 -15.72 -16.40
N ALA A 975 -5.45 -15.07 -15.76
CA ALA A 975 -5.08 -13.68 -16.10
C ALA A 975 -4.49 -13.57 -17.52
N ARG A 976 -3.62 -14.50 -17.90
CA ARG A 976 -2.98 -14.53 -19.23
C ARG A 976 -3.96 -14.85 -20.36
N SER A 977 -5.06 -15.52 -20.05
CA SER A 977 -6.12 -15.87 -21.01
C SER A 977 -6.90 -14.66 -21.55
N LEU A 978 -6.74 -13.45 -20.99
CA LEU A 978 -7.57 -12.27 -21.30
C LEU A 978 -7.23 -11.58 -22.63
N GLY A 979 -6.20 -12.05 -23.35
CA GLY A 979 -5.82 -11.58 -24.69
C GLY A 979 -5.26 -10.15 -24.79
N VAL A 980 -5.64 -9.23 -23.89
CA VAL A 980 -5.24 -7.82 -23.87
C VAL A 980 -4.23 -7.57 -22.76
N ILE A 981 -3.06 -7.01 -23.10
CA ILE A 981 -1.95 -6.78 -22.16
C ILE A 981 -2.38 -5.97 -20.92
N SER A 982 -3.24 -4.96 -21.07
CA SER A 982 -3.73 -4.16 -19.93
C SER A 982 -4.58 -4.98 -18.95
N GLU A 983 -5.35 -5.94 -19.46
CA GLU A 983 -6.17 -6.84 -18.64
C GLU A 983 -5.32 -7.94 -18.00
N ILE A 984 -4.35 -8.49 -18.75
CA ILE A 984 -3.35 -9.43 -18.22
C ILE A 984 -2.59 -8.77 -17.06
N ASN A 985 -2.09 -7.55 -17.25
CA ASN A 985 -1.38 -6.80 -16.21
C ASN A 985 -2.26 -6.54 -14.98
N ARG A 986 -3.57 -6.28 -15.17
CA ARG A 986 -4.53 -6.13 -14.06
C ARG A 986 -4.74 -7.45 -13.31
N GLY A 987 -4.85 -8.57 -14.02
CA GLY A 987 -4.94 -9.90 -13.42
C GLY A 987 -3.68 -10.27 -12.64
N VAL A 988 -2.49 -10.11 -13.25
CA VAL A 988 -1.20 -10.35 -12.57
C VAL A 988 -1.06 -9.46 -11.34
N LYS A 989 -1.47 -8.20 -11.40
CA LYS A 989 -1.53 -7.30 -10.24
C LYS A 989 -2.44 -7.85 -9.14
N ALA A 990 -3.60 -8.40 -9.48
CA ALA A 990 -4.53 -8.99 -8.50
C ALA A 990 -3.92 -10.23 -7.81
N VAL A 991 -3.26 -11.11 -8.57
CA VAL A 991 -2.54 -12.27 -8.00
C VAL A 991 -1.41 -11.81 -7.09
N ALA A 992 -0.54 -10.93 -7.56
CA ALA A 992 0.59 -10.44 -6.77
C ALA A 992 0.12 -9.70 -5.50
N ALA A 993 -0.97 -8.93 -5.58
CA ALA A 993 -1.55 -8.26 -4.41
C ALA A 993 -2.11 -9.27 -3.39
N SER A 994 -2.75 -10.35 -3.84
CA SER A 994 -3.23 -11.40 -2.93
C SER A 994 -2.09 -12.10 -2.20
N LEU A 995 -0.92 -12.23 -2.85
CA LEU A 995 0.27 -12.79 -2.22
C LEU A 995 0.85 -11.83 -1.18
N THR A 996 0.93 -10.52 -1.47
CA THR A 996 1.42 -9.53 -0.49
C THR A 996 0.48 -9.30 0.68
N ASP A 997 -0.82 -9.54 0.49
CA ASP A 997 -1.86 -9.40 1.51
C ASP A 997 -2.16 -10.74 2.23
N ARG A 998 -1.33 -11.77 2.02
CA ARG A 998 -1.59 -13.13 2.52
C ARG A 998 -1.38 -13.20 4.04
N ASP A 999 -2.37 -13.75 4.72
CA ASP A 999 -2.39 -13.98 6.16
C ASP A 999 -3.15 -15.30 6.42
N HIS A 1000 -2.48 -16.27 7.05
CA HIS A 1000 -3.09 -17.57 7.41
C HIS A 1000 -3.82 -17.55 8.75
N PHE A 1001 -3.64 -16.48 9.54
CA PHE A 1001 -4.36 -16.28 10.78
C PHE A 1001 -5.28 -15.04 10.70
N PRO A 1002 -6.09 -14.87 9.63
CA PRO A 1002 -6.90 -13.68 9.47
C PRO A 1002 -8.04 -13.72 10.48
N GLU A 1003 -8.14 -12.68 11.30
CA GLU A 1003 -9.23 -12.61 12.26
C GLU A 1003 -10.58 -12.36 11.60
N LYS A 1004 -11.57 -13.21 11.90
CA LYS A 1004 -12.98 -12.92 11.65
C LYS A 1004 -13.62 -12.26 12.87
N SER A 1005 -13.29 -11.01 13.16
CA SER A 1005 -14.13 -10.23 14.07
C SER A 1005 -15.42 -9.85 13.34
N THR A 1006 -16.50 -10.58 13.60
CA THR A 1006 -17.83 -10.21 13.11
C THR A 1006 -18.47 -9.09 13.92
N TYR A 1007 -17.90 -8.65 15.06
CA TYR A 1007 -18.54 -7.64 15.94
C TYR A 1007 -17.60 -6.78 16.82
N SER A 1008 -16.35 -6.53 16.43
CA SER A 1008 -15.48 -5.56 17.13
C SER A 1008 -14.52 -4.83 16.16
N PRO A 1009 -14.39 -3.49 16.21
CA PRO A 1009 -13.66 -2.69 15.21
C PRO A 1009 -12.12 -2.64 15.41
N LYS A 1010 -11.52 -3.61 16.12
CA LYS A 1010 -10.06 -3.74 16.20
C LYS A 1010 -9.69 -5.23 16.08
N PRO A 1011 -8.70 -5.59 15.25
CA PRO A 1011 -8.22 -6.97 15.20
C PRO A 1011 -7.35 -7.30 16.43
N GLU A 1012 -7.74 -8.34 17.17
CA GLU A 1012 -7.08 -8.97 18.30
C GLU A 1012 -6.01 -10.05 17.94
N HIS A 1013 -5.77 -10.44 16.67
CA HIS A 1013 -4.65 -11.35 16.33
C HIS A 1013 -3.72 -10.88 15.20
N TRP A 1014 -2.79 -9.98 15.54
CA TRP A 1014 -1.64 -9.57 14.72
C TRP A 1014 -0.37 -10.41 15.04
N VAL A 1015 -0.54 -11.52 15.76
CA VAL A 1015 0.53 -12.23 16.49
C VAL A 1015 1.29 -13.24 15.62
N ALA A 1016 0.69 -13.72 14.53
CA ALA A 1016 1.31 -14.59 13.52
C ALA A 1016 0.62 -14.40 12.17
N GLN A 1017 1.26 -14.82 11.08
CA GLN A 1017 0.73 -14.65 9.71
C GLN A 1017 1.01 -15.83 8.76
N VAL A 1018 2.01 -16.67 9.07
CA VAL A 1018 2.52 -17.71 8.17
C VAL A 1018 2.38 -19.08 8.84
N ASP A 1019 1.96 -20.04 8.02
CA ASP A 1019 1.58 -21.43 8.30
C ASP A 1019 1.74 -22.13 6.93
N THR A 1020 2.89 -22.75 6.71
CA THR A 1020 3.29 -23.18 5.37
C THR A 1020 2.58 -24.48 4.94
N ASP A 1021 2.28 -25.37 5.88
CA ASP A 1021 1.64 -26.67 5.62
C ASP A 1021 0.10 -26.65 5.83
N GLY A 1022 -0.41 -25.61 6.49
CA GLY A 1022 -1.84 -25.38 6.70
C GLY A 1022 -2.43 -26.19 7.85
N ASP A 1023 -1.61 -26.65 8.81
CA ASP A 1023 -2.07 -27.42 9.96
C ASP A 1023 -2.72 -26.56 11.07
N GLY A 1024 -2.65 -25.23 10.94
CA GLY A 1024 -3.19 -24.24 11.85
C GLY A 1024 -2.21 -23.82 12.97
N LEU A 1025 -0.96 -24.25 12.90
CA LEU A 1025 0.13 -23.80 13.77
C LEU A 1025 1.01 -22.79 13.02
N PRO A 1026 1.42 -21.68 13.67
CA PRO A 1026 2.28 -20.71 13.02
C PRO A 1026 3.73 -21.21 12.90
N ASP A 1027 4.31 -21.07 11.71
CA ASP A 1027 5.75 -21.25 11.46
C ASP A 1027 6.57 -20.31 12.37
N PHE A 1028 6.09 -19.08 12.58
CA PHE A 1028 6.71 -18.07 13.45
C PHE A 1028 5.72 -16.98 13.89
N PHE A 1029 6.03 -16.35 15.02
CA PHE A 1029 5.31 -15.19 15.55
C PHE A 1029 5.84 -13.87 14.98
N SER A 1030 4.96 -12.87 14.95
CA SER A 1030 5.28 -11.49 14.59
C SER A 1030 6.40 -10.93 15.48
N PRO A 1031 7.37 -10.19 14.92
CA PRO A 1031 8.46 -9.60 15.70
C PRO A 1031 7.99 -8.53 16.70
N LEU A 1032 6.76 -8.03 16.53
CA LEU A 1032 6.14 -7.10 17.48
C LEU A 1032 5.46 -7.81 18.65
N ALA A 1033 5.28 -9.14 18.58
CA ALA A 1033 4.50 -9.94 19.53
C ALA A 1033 5.22 -10.04 20.87
N SER A 1034 4.59 -9.55 21.93
CA SER A 1034 5.10 -9.79 23.28
C SER A 1034 4.76 -11.23 23.73
N PRO A 1035 5.48 -11.78 24.72
CA PRO A 1035 5.11 -13.06 25.33
C PRO A 1035 3.67 -13.07 25.86
N GLU A 1036 3.18 -11.93 26.35
CA GLU A 1036 1.80 -11.76 26.78
C GLU A 1036 0.81 -11.83 25.61
N ASP A 1037 1.14 -11.24 24.46
CA ASP A 1037 0.30 -11.30 23.26
C ASP A 1037 0.20 -12.75 22.71
N ILE A 1038 1.32 -13.48 22.70
CA ILE A 1038 1.37 -14.90 22.30
C ILE A 1038 0.56 -15.77 23.26
N ALA A 1039 0.69 -15.54 24.57
CA ALA A 1039 -0.11 -16.28 25.56
C ALA A 1039 -1.61 -15.98 25.44
N ALA A 1040 -1.97 -14.73 25.11
CA ALA A 1040 -3.36 -14.32 24.92
C ALA A 1040 -3.98 -14.86 23.62
N SER A 1041 -3.17 -15.08 22.57
CA SER A 1041 -3.66 -15.64 21.30
C SER A 1041 -3.97 -17.13 21.40
N GLY A 1042 -3.29 -17.86 22.30
CA GLY A 1042 -3.43 -19.31 22.43
C GLY A 1042 -2.76 -20.10 21.29
N LEU A 1043 -2.03 -19.43 20.40
CA LEU A 1043 -1.24 -20.06 19.34
C LEU A 1043 0.06 -20.65 19.90
N THR A 1044 0.51 -21.75 19.32
CA THR A 1044 1.78 -22.41 19.65
C THR A 1044 2.60 -22.59 18.40
N LEU A 1045 3.91 -22.31 18.50
CA LEU A 1045 4.84 -22.46 17.39
C LEU A 1045 4.80 -23.89 16.82
N ASP A 1046 4.80 -24.00 15.50
CA ASP A 1046 4.82 -25.27 14.79
C ASP A 1046 6.17 -26.00 14.92
N PRO A 1047 6.22 -27.26 15.40
CA PRO A 1047 7.46 -28.02 15.44
C PRO A 1047 7.93 -28.58 14.08
N ASP A 1048 7.11 -28.56 13.03
CA ASP A 1048 7.33 -29.25 11.74
C ASP A 1048 6.73 -28.46 10.57
N SER A 1049 7.39 -27.36 10.17
CA SER A 1049 6.80 -26.31 9.31
C SER A 1049 6.45 -26.70 7.86
N ASP A 1050 6.80 -27.90 7.41
CA ASP A 1050 6.34 -28.44 6.13
C ASP A 1050 5.53 -29.73 6.22
N GLY A 1051 5.30 -30.22 7.44
CA GLY A 1051 4.46 -31.37 7.75
C GLY A 1051 4.99 -32.71 7.23
N ASP A 1052 6.30 -32.83 6.96
CA ASP A 1052 6.90 -34.07 6.42
C ASP A 1052 7.23 -35.11 7.50
N GLY A 1053 7.09 -34.74 8.78
CA GLY A 1053 7.33 -35.57 9.94
C GLY A 1053 8.76 -35.48 10.51
N ILE A 1054 9.61 -34.58 9.99
CA ILE A 1054 10.95 -34.30 10.49
C ILE A 1054 10.95 -32.95 11.24
N PRO A 1055 11.16 -32.94 12.56
CA PRO A 1055 11.10 -31.68 13.32
C PRO A 1055 12.14 -30.65 12.88
N ASP A 1056 11.78 -29.36 12.85
CA ASP A 1056 12.61 -28.20 12.47
C ASP A 1056 13.96 -28.09 13.23
N THR A 1057 14.04 -28.73 14.40
CA THR A 1057 15.27 -28.81 15.21
C THR A 1057 16.35 -29.69 14.58
N THR A 1058 15.95 -30.60 13.70
CA THR A 1058 16.82 -31.55 13.01
C THR A 1058 16.66 -31.52 11.51
N ASP A 1059 15.57 -30.95 11.01
CA ASP A 1059 15.33 -30.89 9.59
C ASP A 1059 16.23 -29.87 8.89
N THR A 1060 16.90 -30.35 7.85
CA THR A 1060 17.75 -29.53 7.01
C THR A 1060 16.95 -28.80 5.93
N ARG A 1061 15.67 -29.13 5.71
CA ARG A 1061 14.83 -28.47 4.69
C ARG A 1061 13.43 -28.10 5.22
N PRO A 1062 13.32 -27.32 6.31
CA PRO A 1062 12.11 -27.16 7.14
C PRO A 1062 10.93 -26.40 6.51
N LEU A 1063 10.96 -26.17 5.20
CA LEU A 1063 9.87 -25.58 4.42
C LEU A 1063 9.68 -26.34 3.09
N TYR A 1064 10.21 -27.56 2.98
CA TYR A 1064 10.17 -28.40 1.79
C TYR A 1064 10.00 -29.88 2.19
N ALA A 1065 8.77 -30.33 2.09
CA ALA A 1065 8.42 -31.72 2.40
C ALA A 1065 9.13 -32.74 1.50
N ASP A 1066 9.72 -33.77 2.13
CA ASP A 1066 10.55 -34.79 1.48
C ASP A 1066 9.86 -35.94 0.71
#